data_AF-A0A6J8BVD2-F1
#
_entry.id   AF-A0A6J8BVD2-F1
#
_cell.length_a   1.000
_cell.length_b   1.000
_cell.length_c   1.000
_cell.angle_alpha   90.00
_cell.angle_beta   90.00
_cell.angle_gamma   90.00
#
_symmetry.space_group_name_H-M   'P 1'
#
loop_
_entity.id
_entity.type
_entity.pdbx_description
1 polymer ?
#
loop_
_entity_poly.entity_id
_entity_poly.type
_entity_poly.pdbx_seq_one_letter_code
_entity_poly.pdbx_strand_id
1 'polypeptide(L)'
;MFTFGIIVLIYVHIATIKTQVEYGDPHCDGKQVMVELFEWRFVDIANECERFLGDKDFCGVQVSPVTEHVAIFDRPWYERYQPVSYKIQSRSGNETEFKDMVDRCKNVGIRIYVDVVLNHMTEPNLHGKSIAGSTFNSTNLEFPAVPYNRSHFNAPSKCPSRDGKIHSYNQPDEIRNCYLDKLPDLDQSQPFVRSKIVHLLDHLIDLGVSGFRIDRAKFMHPEDILAIEKLTKNLTDGGKPFFFNHVEDYNQDSIKSSEYYPNGRVTEFQYCRKLAAGINNFTLLDDLKDPSSGMADSPHALVFVDNHDNQRFDISNILTHKTPRDYKMANAFMLANDYGFTRVMSSFYFGDDTQLSPPQYTNNSMKDPITSIKQQGTCGHGWVCEHRWPSIANMIAFRNAVDGTGKRHWRNQNNQLSFARGTKGFFAMAKNGKMNETLDTGLPAGEYCDLITDCRKTVTVTKNGYARIEIDNADRPILAFIVDGPLSNPKTHFGWHNGNVIGNVIGGGSFSRSTTQKETTTVPVSSIVTGSISTTEAVTGTTSRVVTVSSPTTTPSTITTTMTSSSATPVRTTTSSPKCNNTRRTVIFFQEYTVSGQYLFIRGGIDERHRSGCKGMPVASMSNCSIPIQSHDLGSSGHYAAYNAWRKGDKFLDWYGPEPGQGSFQGKGSRGTPAVWTTNNPSDGRYNKLNKFGEHYWLVDIDVDCCKTINGWFEVKAYVGYHDNGSWESNIFQGFNPCNGTERTPYENVNHWAKCGMMNVFHFNQSPCQTYSLK
;
A
#
# COMPACT_ATOMS: atom_id res chain seq x y z
N MET A 1 -25.83 -13.54 -68.36
CA MET A 1 -25.18 -12.40 -67.67
C MET A 1 -25.78 -12.29 -66.28
N PHE A 2 -24.96 -12.19 -65.23
CA PHE A 2 -25.38 -11.82 -63.89
C PHE A 2 -24.40 -10.76 -63.39
N THR A 3 -24.93 -9.59 -62.99
CA THR A 3 -24.11 -8.43 -62.60
C THR A 3 -24.05 -8.35 -61.09
N PHE A 4 -22.90 -8.65 -60.49
CA PHE A 4 -22.69 -8.46 -59.04
C PHE A 4 -22.46 -6.97 -58.74
N GLY A 5 -23.37 -6.36 -57.99
CA GLY A 5 -23.17 -5.03 -57.41
C GLY A 5 -22.36 -5.16 -56.11
N ILE A 6 -21.17 -4.56 -56.06
CA ILE A 6 -20.35 -4.50 -54.85
C ILE A 6 -20.77 -3.27 -54.04
N ILE A 7 -21.36 -3.48 -52.86
CA ILE A 7 -21.64 -2.40 -51.90
C ILE A 7 -20.37 -2.18 -51.07
N VAL A 8 -19.71 -1.03 -51.25
CA VAL A 8 -18.56 -0.62 -50.44
C VAL A 8 -19.05 0.10 -49.18
N LEU A 9 -18.98 -0.58 -48.04
CA LEU A 9 -19.23 0.05 -46.73
C LEU A 9 -18.02 0.90 -46.32
N ILE A 10 -18.14 2.22 -46.51
CA ILE A 10 -17.13 3.18 -46.06
C ILE A 10 -17.25 3.34 -44.53
N TYR A 11 -16.32 2.72 -43.79
CA TYR A 11 -16.16 2.93 -42.35
C TYR A 11 -15.55 4.31 -42.07
N VAL A 12 -16.41 5.33 -41.99
CA VAL A 12 -16.01 6.66 -41.53
C VAL A 12 -15.60 6.56 -40.06
N HIS A 13 -14.30 6.57 -39.80
CA HIS A 13 -13.77 6.78 -38.45
C HIS A 13 -14.05 8.22 -38.04
N ILE A 14 -15.13 8.43 -37.29
CA ILE A 14 -15.35 9.67 -36.56
C ILE A 14 -14.31 9.71 -35.44
N ALA A 15 -13.16 10.32 -35.72
CA ALA A 15 -12.19 10.64 -34.69
C ALA A 15 -12.85 11.61 -33.71
N THR A 16 -13.19 11.13 -32.51
CA THR A 16 -13.63 11.99 -31.41
C THR A 16 -12.50 12.94 -31.06
N ILE A 17 -12.69 14.22 -31.39
CA ILE A 17 -11.80 15.30 -31.00
C ILE A 17 -11.88 15.43 -29.47
N LYS A 18 -11.03 14.69 -28.75
CA LYS A 18 -10.78 14.96 -27.32
C LYS A 18 -10.26 16.39 -27.24
N THR A 19 -10.98 17.26 -26.54
CA THR A 19 -10.53 18.62 -26.24
C THR A 19 -9.33 18.53 -25.30
N GLN A 20 -8.12 18.47 -25.86
CA GLN A 20 -6.89 18.55 -25.09
C GLN A 20 -6.84 19.91 -24.39
N VAL A 21 -6.80 19.87 -23.06
CA VAL A 21 -6.41 21.01 -22.23
C VAL A 21 -4.93 21.27 -22.50
N GLU A 22 -4.56 22.53 -22.76
CA GLU A 22 -3.15 22.90 -22.93
C GLU A 22 -2.38 22.53 -21.66
N TYR A 23 -1.24 21.84 -21.77
CA TYR A 23 -0.50 21.24 -20.65
C TYR A 23 -1.25 20.14 -19.83
N GLY A 24 -2.50 19.82 -20.14
CA GLY A 24 -3.33 18.86 -19.39
C GLY A 24 -3.31 17.39 -19.86
N ASP A 25 -2.46 17.06 -20.85
CA ASP A 25 -2.23 15.68 -21.32
C ASP A 25 -1.14 15.00 -20.49
N PRO A 26 -1.44 13.88 -19.80
CA PRO A 26 -0.47 13.15 -18.97
C PRO A 26 0.43 12.17 -19.75
N HIS A 27 0.37 12.09 -21.09
CA HIS A 27 1.21 11.19 -21.92
C HIS A 27 1.04 9.70 -21.58
N CYS A 28 -0.17 9.31 -21.18
CA CYS A 28 -0.48 8.00 -20.64
C CYS A 28 -0.81 6.90 -21.67
N ASP A 29 -0.79 7.21 -22.96
CA ASP A 29 -1.18 6.28 -24.04
C ASP A 29 -2.56 5.63 -23.83
N GLY A 30 -3.48 6.39 -23.19
CA GLY A 30 -4.83 5.96 -22.84
C GLY A 30 -5.03 5.53 -21.38
N LYS A 31 -3.98 5.15 -20.64
CA LYS A 31 -4.07 4.81 -19.21
C LYS A 31 -4.58 6.02 -18.39
N GLN A 32 -5.32 5.78 -17.31
CA GLN A 32 -6.11 6.83 -16.62
C GLN A 32 -5.78 7.01 -15.11
N VAL A 33 -4.74 6.35 -14.61
CA VAL A 33 -4.34 6.39 -13.19
C VAL A 33 -2.85 6.60 -13.00
N MET A 34 -2.45 7.48 -12.08
CA MET A 34 -1.09 7.55 -11.53
C MET A 34 -1.06 7.24 -10.04
N VAL A 35 0.12 6.92 -9.50
CA VAL A 35 0.35 6.72 -8.07
C VAL A 35 1.28 7.80 -7.50
N GLU A 36 1.02 8.27 -6.29
CA GLU A 36 1.95 9.10 -5.54
C GLU A 36 2.79 8.21 -4.61
N LEU A 37 4.03 7.89 -5.00
CA LEU A 37 4.97 7.11 -4.18
C LEU A 37 5.69 8.04 -3.20
N PHE A 38 4.90 8.59 -2.27
CA PHE A 38 5.33 9.64 -1.35
C PHE A 38 6.51 9.21 -0.48
N GLU A 39 7.60 9.98 -0.51
CA GLU A 39 8.87 9.72 0.19
C GLU A 39 9.67 8.48 -0.23
N TRP A 40 9.35 7.80 -1.34
CA TRP A 40 10.12 6.63 -1.77
C TRP A 40 11.52 7.01 -2.30
N ARG A 41 12.51 6.12 -2.14
CA ARG A 41 13.82 6.26 -2.79
C ARG A 41 13.71 6.00 -4.29
N PHE A 42 14.54 6.65 -5.10
CA PHE A 42 14.50 6.51 -6.56
C PHE A 42 14.73 5.05 -7.00
N VAL A 43 15.68 4.36 -6.37
CA VAL A 43 15.93 2.92 -6.59
C VAL A 43 14.71 2.03 -6.28
N ASP A 44 13.89 2.38 -5.28
CA ASP A 44 12.70 1.60 -4.95
C ASP A 44 11.57 1.86 -5.95
N ILE A 45 11.40 3.11 -6.40
CA ILE A 45 10.45 3.48 -7.45
C ILE A 45 10.81 2.78 -8.76
N ALA A 46 12.09 2.74 -9.15
CA ALA A 46 12.58 2.05 -10.33
C ALA A 46 12.21 0.55 -10.30
N ASN A 47 12.48 -0.11 -9.17
CA ASN A 47 12.09 -1.49 -8.94
C ASN A 47 10.56 -1.68 -8.93
N GLU A 48 9.79 -0.70 -8.42
CA GLU A 48 8.33 -0.75 -8.34
C GLU A 48 7.65 -0.60 -9.70
N CYS A 49 8.20 0.24 -10.57
CA CYS A 49 7.80 0.35 -11.97
C CYS A 49 7.86 -1.01 -12.67
N GLU A 50 9.03 -1.67 -12.61
CA GLU A 50 9.29 -2.95 -13.27
C GLU A 50 8.49 -4.12 -12.67
N ARG A 51 8.40 -4.22 -11.34
CA ARG A 51 7.86 -5.41 -10.65
C ARG A 51 6.36 -5.36 -10.35
N PHE A 52 5.69 -4.24 -10.65
CA PHE A 52 4.28 -4.06 -10.27
C PHE A 52 3.50 -3.00 -11.06
N LEU A 53 4.03 -1.79 -11.25
CA LEU A 53 3.21 -0.71 -11.83
C LEU A 53 2.98 -0.91 -13.33
N GLY A 54 3.99 -1.41 -14.06
CA GLY A 54 3.84 -1.85 -15.46
C GLY A 54 2.81 -2.99 -15.57
N ASP A 55 3.01 -4.06 -14.80
CA ASP A 55 2.12 -5.24 -14.68
C ASP A 55 0.66 -4.92 -14.26
N LYS A 56 0.41 -3.71 -13.75
CA LYS A 56 -0.93 -3.23 -13.34
C LYS A 56 -1.47 -2.08 -14.20
N ASP A 57 -0.80 -1.74 -15.30
CA ASP A 57 -1.18 -0.66 -16.21
C ASP A 57 -1.38 0.70 -15.54
N PHE A 58 -0.60 1.02 -14.50
CA PHE A 58 -0.48 2.42 -14.08
C PHE A 58 0.11 3.24 -15.23
N CYS A 59 -0.31 4.51 -15.33
CA CYS A 59 0.31 5.45 -16.27
C CYS A 59 1.67 5.95 -15.77
N GLY A 60 1.78 6.28 -14.49
CA GLY A 60 2.93 7.00 -13.99
C GLY A 60 3.00 7.14 -12.48
N VAL A 61 4.11 7.73 -12.02
CA VAL A 61 4.42 7.99 -10.62
C VAL A 61 4.62 9.49 -10.41
N GLN A 62 3.90 10.07 -9.44
CA GLN A 62 4.29 11.34 -8.83
C GLN A 62 5.34 11.05 -7.75
N VAL A 63 6.51 11.69 -7.85
CA VAL A 63 7.60 11.58 -6.87
C VAL A 63 7.71 12.85 -6.01
N SER A 64 8.02 12.69 -4.73
CA SER A 64 8.28 13.80 -3.78
C SER A 64 9.47 14.67 -4.22
N PRO A 65 9.57 15.94 -3.75
CA PRO A 65 10.52 16.92 -4.30
C PRO A 65 11.96 16.43 -4.39
N VAL A 66 12.48 16.44 -5.62
CA VAL A 66 13.77 15.81 -6.00
C VAL A 66 14.97 16.74 -5.82
N THR A 67 14.71 18.04 -5.64
CA THR A 67 15.67 19.12 -5.47
C THR A 67 16.32 19.13 -4.08
N GLU A 68 17.51 19.72 -3.96
CA GLU A 68 18.20 19.93 -2.69
C GLU A 68 17.38 20.81 -1.73
N HIS A 69 17.08 20.23 -0.57
CA HIS A 69 16.29 20.84 0.49
C HIS A 69 17.09 20.96 1.80
N VAL A 70 16.52 21.63 2.79
CA VAL A 70 17.09 21.70 4.14
C VAL A 70 17.02 20.33 4.85
N ALA A 71 17.90 20.11 5.84
CA ALA A 71 17.78 19.01 6.80
C ALA A 71 17.28 19.57 8.14
N ILE A 72 16.13 19.11 8.61
CA ILE A 72 15.52 19.52 9.88
C ILE A 72 15.78 18.43 10.94
N PHE A 73 15.79 18.79 12.23
CA PHE A 73 15.88 17.81 13.31
C PHE A 73 14.73 16.78 13.22
N ASP A 74 14.99 15.53 13.61
CA ASP A 74 14.13 14.35 13.43
C ASP A 74 13.68 14.02 11.98
N ARG A 75 14.11 14.80 10.97
CA ARG A 75 13.86 14.55 9.53
C ARG A 75 12.36 14.41 9.18
N PRO A 76 11.50 15.38 9.54
CA PRO A 76 10.09 15.38 9.15
C PRO A 76 9.93 15.32 7.62
N TRP A 77 8.79 14.84 7.14
CA TRP A 77 8.49 14.78 5.69
C TRP A 77 8.51 16.17 5.03
N TYR A 78 8.05 17.21 5.75
CA TYR A 78 7.91 18.55 5.19
C TYR A 78 9.23 19.28 4.92
N GLU A 79 10.39 18.77 5.37
CA GLU A 79 11.68 19.40 5.02
C GLU A 79 11.92 19.43 3.51
N ARG A 80 11.33 18.49 2.75
CA ARG A 80 11.42 18.45 1.28
C ARG A 80 10.69 19.60 0.59
N TYR A 81 9.72 20.19 1.29
CA TYR A 81 8.98 21.37 0.87
C TYR A 81 9.63 22.68 1.34
N GLN A 82 10.94 22.63 1.62
CA GLN A 82 11.78 23.77 1.98
C GLN A 82 13.08 23.78 1.14
N PRO A 83 13.02 24.17 -0.15
CA PRO A 83 14.16 24.12 -1.07
C PRO A 83 15.33 25.01 -0.65
N VAL A 84 16.55 24.50 -0.83
CA VAL A 84 17.81 25.27 -0.69
C VAL A 84 18.48 25.45 -2.05
N SER A 85 18.40 24.48 -2.96
CA SER A 85 18.81 24.67 -4.36
C SER A 85 18.12 23.74 -5.33
N TYR A 86 18.31 23.99 -6.62
CA TYR A 86 17.76 23.19 -7.72
C TYR A 86 18.68 22.04 -8.17
N LYS A 87 19.72 21.68 -7.39
CA LYS A 87 20.47 20.42 -7.59
C LYS A 87 19.54 19.21 -7.43
N ILE A 88 19.66 18.19 -8.27
CA ILE A 88 18.89 16.94 -8.12
C ILE A 88 19.58 16.01 -7.10
N GLN A 89 19.45 16.34 -5.82
CA GLN A 89 19.92 15.48 -4.73
C GLN A 89 19.06 15.72 -3.48
N SER A 90 18.20 14.76 -3.17
CA SER A 90 17.17 14.83 -2.12
C SER A 90 17.20 13.58 -1.26
N ARG A 91 16.32 13.50 -0.25
CA ARG A 91 16.19 12.33 0.64
C ARG A 91 16.02 11.00 -0.12
N SER A 92 15.43 11.05 -1.33
CA SER A 92 15.23 9.88 -2.20
C SER A 92 16.48 9.36 -2.93
N GLY A 93 17.56 10.15 -3.02
CA GLY A 93 18.77 9.81 -3.77
C GLY A 93 19.39 11.00 -4.53
N ASN A 94 20.40 10.71 -5.34
CA ASN A 94 21.11 11.66 -6.21
C ASN A 94 20.66 11.59 -7.68
N GLU A 95 21.13 12.53 -8.51
CA GLU A 95 20.75 12.67 -9.93
C GLU A 95 20.95 11.38 -10.76
N THR A 96 21.99 10.60 -10.47
CA THR A 96 22.25 9.32 -11.16
C THR A 96 21.18 8.28 -10.82
N GLU A 97 20.79 8.19 -9.54
CA GLU A 97 19.72 7.30 -9.06
C GLU A 97 18.34 7.76 -9.56
N PHE A 98 18.13 9.07 -9.66
CA PHE A 98 16.95 9.65 -10.28
C PHE A 98 16.86 9.31 -11.77
N LYS A 99 17.96 9.41 -12.51
CA LYS A 99 17.97 9.08 -13.94
C LYS A 99 17.76 7.58 -14.19
N ASP A 100 18.40 6.71 -13.41
CA ASP A 100 18.15 5.24 -13.46
C ASP A 100 16.66 4.93 -13.29
N MET A 101 16.02 5.57 -12.31
CA MET A 101 14.59 5.45 -12.07
C MET A 101 13.75 5.93 -13.26
N VAL A 102 14.03 7.13 -13.81
CA VAL A 102 13.26 7.66 -14.96
C VAL A 102 13.42 6.75 -16.19
N ASP A 103 14.66 6.37 -16.53
CA ASP A 103 14.94 5.49 -17.68
C ASP A 103 14.24 4.14 -17.54
N ARG A 104 14.33 3.49 -16.37
CA ARG A 104 13.72 2.17 -16.11
C ARG A 104 12.20 2.22 -16.08
N CYS A 105 11.60 3.21 -15.41
CA CYS A 105 10.14 3.40 -15.43
C CYS A 105 9.62 3.66 -16.85
N LYS A 106 10.31 4.52 -17.62
CA LYS A 106 9.97 4.79 -19.02
C LYS A 106 10.02 3.52 -19.90
N ASN A 107 11.03 2.67 -19.70
CA ASN A 107 11.17 1.40 -20.43
C ASN A 107 10.00 0.41 -20.22
N VAL A 108 9.28 0.51 -19.10
CA VAL A 108 8.07 -0.30 -18.81
C VAL A 108 6.75 0.51 -18.96
N GLY A 109 6.79 1.64 -19.66
CA GLY A 109 5.60 2.44 -19.95
C GLY A 109 4.99 3.13 -18.73
N ILE A 110 5.85 3.54 -17.78
CA ILE A 110 5.50 4.30 -16.57
C ILE A 110 6.16 5.68 -16.64
N ARG A 111 5.33 6.72 -16.79
CA ARG A 111 5.75 8.13 -16.82
C ARG A 111 6.16 8.62 -15.42
N ILE A 112 7.09 9.56 -15.35
CA ILE A 112 7.49 10.21 -14.08
C ILE A 112 6.99 11.66 -14.06
N TYR A 113 6.36 12.03 -12.95
CA TYR A 113 5.95 13.40 -12.66
C TYR A 113 6.64 13.89 -11.39
N VAL A 114 7.28 15.06 -11.45
CA VAL A 114 8.05 15.59 -10.31
C VAL A 114 7.23 16.61 -9.53
N ASP A 115 7.18 16.44 -8.21
CA ASP A 115 6.72 17.48 -7.30
C ASP A 115 7.74 18.63 -7.24
N VAL A 116 7.36 19.81 -7.71
CA VAL A 116 8.26 20.97 -7.87
C VAL A 116 7.78 22.14 -7.01
N VAL A 117 8.68 22.59 -6.13
CA VAL A 117 8.42 23.69 -5.19
C VAL A 117 8.97 24.99 -5.78
N LEU A 118 8.08 25.74 -6.43
CA LEU A 118 8.40 26.94 -7.21
C LEU A 118 7.96 28.24 -6.53
N ASN A 119 7.13 28.12 -5.49
CA ASN A 119 6.58 29.26 -4.75
C ASN A 119 7.63 29.91 -3.83
N HIS A 120 8.41 29.11 -3.10
CA HIS A 120 9.20 29.57 -1.95
C HIS A 120 10.51 28.79 -1.78
N MET A 121 11.35 29.24 -0.83
CA MET A 121 12.57 28.55 -0.39
C MET A 121 12.47 28.19 1.12
N THR A 122 13.55 27.69 1.74
CA THR A 122 13.63 27.32 3.17
C THR A 122 13.15 28.42 4.14
N GLU A 123 12.49 28.02 5.23
CA GLU A 123 11.93 28.92 6.24
C GLU A 123 12.98 29.83 6.91
N PRO A 124 12.63 31.04 7.40
CA PRO A 124 13.60 32.00 7.90
C PRO A 124 14.29 31.58 9.20
N ASN A 125 15.45 32.19 9.48
CA ASN A 125 16.33 31.96 10.63
C ASN A 125 17.15 30.64 10.60
N LEU A 126 17.08 29.88 9.50
CA LEU A 126 17.93 28.72 9.26
C LEU A 126 19.18 29.11 8.45
N HIS A 127 20.30 28.47 8.74
CA HIS A 127 21.57 28.71 8.05
C HIS A 127 22.50 27.50 8.21
N GLY A 128 23.50 27.40 7.33
CA GLY A 128 24.48 26.31 7.36
C GLY A 128 24.53 25.57 6.03
N LYS A 129 24.45 24.23 6.06
CA LYS A 129 24.46 23.37 4.86
C LYS A 129 23.18 22.54 4.74
N SER A 130 22.70 22.45 3.51
CA SER A 130 21.61 21.55 3.08
C SER A 130 22.14 20.14 2.79
N ILE A 131 21.24 19.19 2.44
CA ILE A 131 21.61 17.77 2.37
C ILE A 131 22.66 17.46 1.29
N ALA A 132 22.68 18.22 0.19
CA ALA A 132 23.68 18.11 -0.89
C ALA A 132 24.82 19.15 -0.76
N GLY A 133 25.02 19.65 0.46
CA GLY A 133 26.17 20.43 0.88
C GLY A 133 26.18 21.90 0.48
N SER A 134 25.15 22.43 -0.21
CA SER A 134 25.08 23.86 -0.51
C SER A 134 24.95 24.68 0.77
N THR A 135 25.68 25.80 0.82
CA THR A 135 25.53 26.78 1.90
C THR A 135 24.29 27.64 1.67
N PHE A 136 23.59 28.01 2.75
CA PHE A 136 22.45 28.92 2.70
C PHE A 136 22.30 29.72 3.99
N ASN A 137 21.55 30.82 3.92
CA ASN A 137 21.20 31.67 5.05
C ASN A 137 19.81 32.30 4.79
N SER A 138 18.75 31.63 5.27
CA SER A 138 17.36 32.08 5.11
C SER A 138 16.99 33.23 6.06
N THR A 139 17.90 33.68 6.92
CA THR A 139 17.75 34.96 7.65
C THR A 139 17.88 36.13 6.67
N ASN A 140 18.84 36.05 5.74
CA ASN A 140 19.12 37.08 4.73
C ASN A 140 18.43 36.82 3.38
N LEU A 141 17.79 35.64 3.23
CA LEU A 141 17.35 35.05 1.95
C LEU A 141 18.48 34.84 0.94
N GLU A 142 19.63 34.38 1.43
CA GLU A 142 20.79 34.01 0.62
C GLU A 142 20.76 32.52 0.29
N PHE A 143 20.60 32.19 -1.00
CA PHE A 143 20.68 30.82 -1.53
C PHE A 143 21.68 30.77 -2.70
N PRO A 144 23.00 30.85 -2.42
CA PRO A 144 24.05 31.02 -3.44
C PRO A 144 24.15 29.91 -4.51
N ALA A 145 23.54 28.75 -4.28
CA ALA A 145 23.49 27.66 -5.25
C ALA A 145 22.43 27.85 -6.36
N VAL A 146 21.44 28.73 -6.18
CA VAL A 146 20.49 29.16 -7.24
C VAL A 146 20.96 30.45 -7.95
N PRO A 147 22.12 30.99 -7.55
CA PRO A 147 22.25 32.21 -6.74
C PRO A 147 20.99 33.09 -6.62
N TYR A 148 20.10 32.78 -5.67
CA TYR A 148 19.11 33.75 -5.18
C TYR A 148 19.65 34.57 -4.00
N ASN A 149 19.13 35.78 -3.88
CA ASN A 149 19.34 36.72 -2.79
C ASN A 149 18.04 37.49 -2.51
N ARG A 150 18.01 38.30 -1.45
CA ARG A 150 16.87 39.14 -0.99
C ARG A 150 16.03 39.86 -2.07
N SER A 151 16.59 40.21 -3.23
CA SER A 151 15.86 40.89 -4.32
C SER A 151 15.00 39.97 -5.20
N HIS A 152 15.19 38.65 -5.13
CA HIS A 152 14.48 37.64 -5.93
C HIS A 152 13.21 37.10 -5.24
N PHE A 153 12.84 37.70 -4.13
CA PHE A 153 11.71 37.35 -3.28
C PHE A 153 10.75 38.53 -3.22
N ASN A 154 9.46 38.26 -3.07
CA ASN A 154 8.45 39.32 -3.04
C ASN A 154 8.78 40.35 -1.94
N ALA A 155 8.82 41.61 -2.37
CA ALA A 155 9.22 42.72 -1.50
C ALA A 155 8.11 43.02 -0.48
N PRO A 156 8.42 43.57 0.72
CA PRO A 156 7.41 43.98 1.68
C PRO A 156 6.39 45.01 1.18
N SER A 157 6.63 45.64 0.02
CA SER A 157 5.69 46.53 -0.67
C SER A 157 4.73 45.85 -1.62
N LYS A 158 4.91 44.54 -1.92
CA LYS A 158 3.97 43.71 -2.70
C LYS A 158 2.95 43.00 -1.80
N CYS A 159 3.39 42.54 -0.63
CA CYS A 159 2.48 41.98 0.38
C CYS A 159 1.63 43.10 1.01
N PRO A 160 0.29 43.07 0.94
CA PRO A 160 -0.57 44.06 1.59
C PRO A 160 -0.59 43.95 3.14
N SER A 161 -0.12 42.84 3.71
CA SER A 161 -0.05 42.63 5.15
C SER A 161 1.20 43.25 5.79
N ARG A 162 1.00 43.92 6.94
CA ARG A 162 2.04 44.67 7.67
C ARG A 162 3.17 43.80 8.25
N ASP A 163 2.93 42.52 8.48
CA ASP A 163 3.93 41.60 9.04
C ASP A 163 4.49 40.62 8.01
N GLY A 164 4.14 40.79 6.73
CA GLY A 164 4.57 39.96 5.63
C GLY A 164 3.84 38.62 5.50
N LYS A 165 2.84 38.31 6.34
CA LYS A 165 2.12 37.01 6.31
C LYS A 165 0.69 37.13 5.80
N ILE A 166 0.12 35.99 5.40
CA ILE A 166 -1.28 35.84 5.02
C ILE A 166 -2.18 35.77 6.27
N HIS A 167 -3.17 36.65 6.35
CA HIS A 167 -4.25 36.65 7.35
C HIS A 167 -5.63 36.56 6.69
N SER A 168 -5.80 37.13 5.49
CA SER A 168 -7.07 37.20 4.76
C SER A 168 -7.06 36.37 3.48
N TYR A 169 -7.69 35.20 3.54
CA TYR A 169 -7.99 34.38 2.36
C TYR A 169 -9.07 34.99 1.43
N ASN A 170 -9.55 36.20 1.72
CA ASN A 170 -10.44 36.98 0.85
C ASN A 170 -9.70 38.05 0.03
N GLN A 171 -8.36 38.07 0.07
CA GLN A 171 -7.52 39.02 -0.66
C GLN A 171 -6.54 38.27 -1.57
N PRO A 172 -6.77 38.19 -2.90
CA PRO A 172 -5.88 37.47 -3.83
C PRO A 172 -4.43 37.95 -3.78
N ASP A 173 -4.21 39.26 -3.68
CA ASP A 173 -2.86 39.84 -3.56
C ASP A 173 -2.17 39.53 -2.21
N GLU A 174 -2.94 39.23 -1.17
CA GLU A 174 -2.37 38.77 0.10
C GLU A 174 -1.95 37.31 -0.01
N ILE A 175 -2.79 36.46 -0.61
CA ILE A 175 -2.50 35.04 -0.85
C ILE A 175 -1.29 34.85 -1.78
N ARG A 176 -1.11 35.71 -2.79
CA ARG A 176 -0.11 35.53 -3.87
C ARG A 176 1.16 36.39 -3.76
N ASN A 177 1.32 37.18 -2.69
CA ASN A 177 2.53 38.01 -2.50
C ASN A 177 3.04 38.06 -1.04
N CYS A 178 2.45 37.31 -0.11
CA CYS A 178 2.85 37.26 1.30
C CYS A 178 3.32 35.86 1.70
N TYR A 179 4.16 35.78 2.75
CA TYR A 179 4.71 34.52 3.25
C TYR A 179 3.63 33.63 3.87
N LEU A 180 3.32 32.52 3.19
CA LEU A 180 2.59 31.40 3.77
C LEU A 180 3.48 30.67 4.78
N ASP A 181 2.98 30.40 6.00
CA ASP A 181 3.70 29.70 7.07
C ASP A 181 5.12 30.23 7.38
N LYS A 182 5.34 31.53 7.08
CA LYS A 182 6.62 32.27 7.11
C LYS A 182 7.61 31.94 5.97
N LEU A 183 7.30 31.00 5.09
CA LEU A 183 8.17 30.57 3.99
C LEU A 183 8.47 31.77 3.05
N PRO A 184 9.74 32.03 2.72
CA PRO A 184 10.11 33.18 1.89
C PRO A 184 9.67 32.99 0.45
N ASP A 185 8.71 33.82 0.07
CA ASP A 185 7.97 33.81 -1.19
C ASP A 185 8.81 34.41 -2.34
N LEU A 186 9.03 33.62 -3.39
CA LEU A 186 9.82 34.03 -4.57
C LEU A 186 9.02 35.03 -5.42
N ASP A 187 9.73 35.89 -6.16
CA ASP A 187 9.08 36.83 -7.08
C ASP A 187 9.06 36.25 -8.51
N GLN A 188 8.07 35.39 -8.81
CA GLN A 188 7.96 34.73 -10.11
C GLN A 188 7.64 35.70 -11.26
N SER A 189 7.32 36.97 -10.99
CA SER A 189 7.19 38.01 -12.01
C SER A 189 8.54 38.42 -12.63
N GLN A 190 9.65 38.15 -11.94
CA GLN A 190 10.99 38.52 -12.40
C GLN A 190 11.56 37.55 -13.45
N PRO A 191 12.06 38.03 -14.61
CA PRO A 191 12.69 37.19 -15.63
C PRO A 191 13.84 36.31 -15.12
N PHE A 192 14.61 36.77 -14.12
CA PHE A 192 15.67 35.96 -13.52
C PHE A 192 15.10 34.74 -12.77
N VAL A 193 14.12 34.95 -11.90
CA VAL A 193 13.44 33.87 -11.14
C VAL A 193 12.82 32.86 -12.11
N ARG A 194 12.07 33.34 -13.11
CA ARG A 194 11.53 32.48 -14.19
C ARG A 194 12.65 31.69 -14.88
N SER A 195 13.78 32.31 -15.24
CA SER A 195 14.88 31.61 -15.92
C SER A 195 15.52 30.49 -15.07
N LYS A 196 15.58 30.66 -13.74
CA LYS A 196 16.12 29.64 -12.82
C LYS A 196 15.16 28.47 -12.64
N ILE A 197 13.85 28.76 -12.58
CA ILE A 197 12.79 27.76 -12.54
C ILE A 197 12.75 26.98 -13.85
N VAL A 198 12.73 27.66 -15.00
CA VAL A 198 12.73 27.03 -16.34
C VAL A 198 13.96 26.14 -16.52
N HIS A 199 15.15 26.56 -16.07
CA HIS A 199 16.35 25.72 -16.11
C HIS A 199 16.23 24.42 -15.29
N LEU A 200 15.53 24.44 -14.14
CA LEU A 200 15.22 23.22 -13.37
C LEU A 200 14.25 22.32 -14.14
N LEU A 201 13.15 22.87 -14.66
CA LEU A 201 12.14 22.11 -15.40
C LEU A 201 12.73 21.49 -16.68
N ASP A 202 13.52 22.26 -17.42
CA ASP A 202 14.21 21.80 -18.62
C ASP A 202 15.25 20.71 -18.34
N HIS A 203 16.01 20.81 -17.25
CA HIS A 203 16.96 19.76 -16.84
C HIS A 203 16.23 18.46 -16.48
N LEU A 204 15.12 18.56 -15.75
CA LEU A 204 14.26 17.41 -15.45
C LEU A 204 13.70 16.75 -16.72
N ILE A 205 13.34 17.53 -17.74
CA ILE A 205 12.90 17.02 -19.05
C ILE A 205 14.03 16.29 -19.80
N ASP A 206 15.27 16.78 -19.74
CA ASP A 206 16.43 16.07 -20.34
C ASP A 206 16.73 14.75 -19.62
N LEU A 207 16.46 14.69 -18.30
CA LEU A 207 16.52 13.46 -17.51
C LEU A 207 15.33 12.51 -17.79
N GLY A 208 14.33 12.93 -18.58
CA GLY A 208 13.23 12.11 -19.09
C GLY A 208 11.87 12.29 -18.40
N VAL A 209 11.74 13.27 -17.51
CA VAL A 209 10.48 13.57 -16.79
C VAL A 209 9.37 13.96 -17.77
N SER A 210 8.15 13.47 -17.52
CA SER A 210 6.98 13.68 -18.40
C SER A 210 6.06 14.82 -17.92
N GLY A 211 6.25 15.33 -16.71
CA GLY A 211 5.44 16.42 -16.16
C GLY A 211 5.72 16.76 -14.70
N PHE A 212 4.88 17.65 -14.15
CA PHE A 212 5.14 18.36 -12.89
C PHE A 212 3.87 18.55 -12.06
N ARG A 213 3.96 18.27 -10.75
CA ARG A 213 3.01 18.76 -9.73
C ARG A 213 3.55 20.10 -9.25
N ILE A 214 2.87 21.19 -9.58
CA ILE A 214 3.24 22.53 -9.09
C ILE A 214 2.77 22.65 -7.64
N ASP A 215 3.72 22.60 -6.69
CA ASP A 215 3.42 22.80 -5.27
C ASP A 215 2.80 24.18 -5.03
N ARG A 216 1.80 24.22 -4.14
CA ARG A 216 1.13 25.43 -3.65
C ARG A 216 0.76 26.45 -4.74
N ALA A 217 0.39 26.00 -5.94
CA ALA A 217 0.04 26.85 -7.08
C ALA A 217 -0.96 27.97 -6.77
N LYS A 218 -1.90 27.75 -5.82
CA LYS A 218 -2.82 28.76 -5.26
C LYS A 218 -2.15 30.07 -4.81
N PHE A 219 -0.91 29.97 -4.33
CA PHE A 219 -0.11 31.06 -3.76
C PHE A 219 0.83 31.72 -4.80
N MET A 220 0.78 31.27 -6.06
CA MET A 220 1.40 31.95 -7.21
C MET A 220 0.33 32.53 -8.14
N HIS A 221 0.70 33.58 -8.89
CA HIS A 221 -0.14 34.17 -9.94
C HIS A 221 -0.23 33.21 -11.16
N PRO A 222 -1.42 32.85 -11.67
CA PRO A 222 -1.59 31.96 -12.83
C PRO A 222 -0.82 32.42 -14.07
N GLU A 223 -0.70 33.74 -14.29
CA GLU A 223 0.08 34.34 -15.37
C GLU A 223 1.59 34.17 -15.22
N ASP A 224 2.12 34.08 -14.00
CA ASP A 224 3.53 33.80 -13.74
C ASP A 224 3.85 32.32 -13.98
N ILE A 225 2.97 31.42 -13.53
CA ILE A 225 3.04 29.99 -13.87
C ILE A 225 2.98 29.82 -15.40
N LEU A 226 2.03 30.49 -16.07
CA LEU A 226 1.87 30.41 -17.53
C LEU A 226 3.06 31.01 -18.29
N ALA A 227 3.73 32.02 -17.73
CA ALA A 227 4.96 32.56 -18.30
C ALA A 227 6.15 31.59 -18.15
N ILE A 228 6.20 30.80 -17.08
CA ILE A 228 7.18 29.72 -16.89
C ILE A 228 6.88 28.56 -17.87
N GLU A 229 5.63 28.07 -17.91
CA GLU A 229 5.20 26.96 -18.77
C GLU A 229 5.37 27.24 -20.28
N LYS A 230 5.35 28.52 -20.69
CA LYS A 230 5.62 28.95 -22.09
C LYS A 230 7.11 29.08 -22.42
N LEU A 231 7.97 29.10 -21.41
CA LEU A 231 9.44 29.12 -21.56
C LEU A 231 10.05 27.72 -21.40
N THR A 232 9.44 26.85 -20.60
CA THR A 232 9.79 25.43 -20.49
C THR A 232 9.63 24.72 -21.84
N LYS A 233 10.60 23.88 -22.20
CA LYS A 233 10.61 23.17 -23.49
C LYS A 233 9.60 22.01 -23.57
N ASN A 234 9.40 21.52 -24.79
CA ASN A 234 8.66 20.28 -25.05
C ASN A 234 9.42 19.05 -24.51
N LEU A 235 8.70 17.96 -24.23
CA LEU A 235 9.27 16.70 -23.79
C LEU A 235 10.23 16.10 -24.83
N THR A 236 11.19 15.29 -24.34
CA THR A 236 12.15 14.56 -25.19
C THR A 236 11.47 13.53 -26.13
N ASP A 237 10.29 13.03 -25.76
CA ASP A 237 9.45 12.16 -26.62
C ASP A 237 8.46 12.96 -27.50
N GLY A 238 8.42 14.29 -27.37
CA GLY A 238 7.47 15.18 -28.04
C GLY A 238 6.27 15.58 -27.17
N GLY A 239 5.58 16.66 -27.58
CA GLY A 239 4.47 17.26 -26.83
C GLY A 239 4.92 18.19 -25.70
N LYS A 240 3.97 18.93 -25.11
CA LYS A 240 4.21 19.78 -23.93
C LYS A 240 4.26 18.91 -22.65
N PRO A 241 5.04 19.26 -21.62
CA PRO A 241 5.01 18.55 -20.35
C PRO A 241 3.61 18.57 -19.72
N PHE A 242 3.27 17.52 -18.97
CA PHE A 242 2.04 17.50 -18.19
C PHE A 242 2.16 18.40 -16.96
N PHE A 243 1.29 19.41 -16.81
CA PHE A 243 1.25 20.24 -15.61
C PHE A 243 -0.06 20.02 -14.83
N PHE A 244 0.08 19.87 -13.51
CA PHE A 244 -1.06 19.88 -12.59
C PHE A 244 -0.78 20.69 -11.33
N ASN A 245 -1.71 21.58 -11.03
CA ASN A 245 -1.54 22.68 -10.09
C ASN A 245 -2.17 22.35 -8.74
N HIS A 246 -1.40 22.51 -7.67
CA HIS A 246 -1.88 22.33 -6.31
C HIS A 246 -2.68 23.55 -5.84
N VAL A 247 -3.96 23.56 -6.19
CA VAL A 247 -4.94 24.58 -5.82
C VAL A 247 -5.89 23.97 -4.80
N GLU A 248 -5.67 24.25 -3.51
CA GLU A 248 -6.58 23.84 -2.43
C GLU A 248 -7.80 24.77 -2.40
N ASP A 249 -8.80 24.49 -3.24
CA ASP A 249 -10.06 25.24 -3.32
C ASP A 249 -11.20 24.39 -2.71
N TYR A 250 -11.70 24.81 -1.55
CA TYR A 250 -12.92 24.24 -0.95
C TYR A 250 -14.17 25.11 -1.22
N ASN A 251 -14.06 26.02 -2.18
CA ASN A 251 -14.98 27.11 -2.48
C ASN A 251 -15.36 27.98 -1.25
N GLN A 252 -14.36 28.31 -0.44
CA GLN A 252 -14.51 29.10 0.80
C GLN A 252 -13.72 30.43 0.76
N ASP A 253 -12.68 30.51 -0.06
CA ASP A 253 -11.81 31.67 -0.20
C ASP A 253 -11.94 32.35 -1.57
N SER A 254 -11.19 33.44 -1.77
CA SER A 254 -11.26 34.28 -2.99
C SER A 254 -10.65 33.65 -4.25
N ILE A 255 -9.75 32.68 -4.13
CA ILE A 255 -9.12 32.02 -5.30
C ILE A 255 -10.02 30.88 -5.79
N LYS A 256 -10.08 30.70 -7.12
CA LYS A 256 -10.83 29.61 -7.76
C LYS A 256 -9.94 28.71 -8.60
N SER A 257 -10.19 27.40 -8.55
CA SER A 257 -9.51 26.42 -9.42
C SER A 257 -9.61 26.77 -10.92
N SER A 258 -10.68 27.45 -11.34
CA SER A 258 -10.89 27.90 -12.73
C SER A 258 -9.86 28.93 -13.23
N GLU A 259 -9.16 29.64 -12.33
CA GLU A 259 -8.10 30.58 -12.72
C GLU A 259 -6.88 29.86 -13.33
N TYR A 260 -6.66 28.60 -12.94
CA TYR A 260 -5.48 27.81 -13.30
C TYR A 260 -5.71 26.84 -14.47
N TYR A 261 -6.87 26.89 -15.14
CA TYR A 261 -7.14 26.08 -16.33
C TYR A 261 -6.16 26.33 -17.51
N PRO A 262 -5.62 27.55 -17.73
CA PRO A 262 -4.55 27.77 -18.72
C PRO A 262 -3.24 27.04 -18.39
N ASN A 263 -3.05 26.64 -17.13
CA ASN A 263 -1.85 25.96 -16.60
C ASN A 263 -1.98 24.43 -16.59
N GLY A 264 -2.90 23.86 -17.38
CA GLY A 264 -3.18 22.43 -17.38
C GLY A 264 -4.23 22.03 -16.34
N ARG A 265 -3.91 21.03 -15.51
CA ARG A 265 -4.87 20.47 -14.55
C ARG A 265 -4.81 21.14 -13.18
N VAL A 266 -5.84 20.88 -12.38
CA VAL A 266 -5.98 21.35 -10.99
C VAL A 266 -6.36 20.21 -10.04
N THR A 267 -5.81 20.24 -8.82
CA THR A 267 -6.16 19.31 -7.75
C THR A 267 -7.57 19.55 -7.21
N GLU A 268 -8.46 18.58 -7.38
CA GLU A 268 -9.87 18.73 -7.02
C GLU A 268 -10.12 18.34 -5.54
N PHE A 269 -9.96 19.32 -4.64
CA PHE A 269 -10.07 19.11 -3.20
C PHE A 269 -11.51 18.96 -2.69
N GLN A 270 -12.52 19.47 -3.39
CA GLN A 270 -13.93 19.24 -3.03
C GLN A 270 -14.33 17.77 -3.25
N TYR A 271 -13.71 17.08 -4.22
CA TYR A 271 -13.98 15.67 -4.49
C TYR A 271 -13.60 14.78 -3.29
N CYS A 272 -12.48 15.04 -2.60
CA CYS A 272 -12.08 14.30 -1.41
C CYS A 272 -13.17 14.34 -0.33
N ARG A 273 -13.68 15.55 -0.04
CA ARG A 273 -14.72 15.80 0.98
C ARG A 273 -16.07 15.20 0.58
N LYS A 274 -16.52 15.44 -0.66
CA LYS A 274 -17.79 14.88 -1.17
C LYS A 274 -17.75 13.35 -1.28
N LEU A 275 -16.61 12.76 -1.64
CA LEU A 275 -16.45 11.30 -1.70
C LEU A 275 -16.46 10.68 -0.30
N ALA A 276 -15.78 11.27 0.68
CA ALA A 276 -15.85 10.82 2.06
C ALA A 276 -17.29 10.87 2.62
N ALA A 277 -17.99 11.98 2.40
CA ALA A 277 -19.41 12.12 2.73
C ALA A 277 -20.28 11.08 1.98
N GLY A 278 -19.98 10.79 0.72
CA GLY A 278 -20.69 9.83 -0.12
C GLY A 278 -20.47 8.36 0.23
N ILE A 279 -19.28 7.97 0.70
CA ILE A 279 -19.07 6.62 1.23
C ILE A 279 -19.79 6.43 2.58
N ASN A 280 -19.92 7.50 3.38
CA ASN A 280 -20.79 7.46 4.56
C ASN A 280 -22.29 7.49 4.21
N ASN A 281 -22.72 8.23 3.18
CA ASN A 281 -24.11 8.22 2.71
C ASN A 281 -24.14 8.10 1.19
N PHE A 282 -24.42 6.89 0.70
CA PHE A 282 -24.38 6.58 -0.74
C PHE A 282 -25.26 7.50 -1.58
N THR A 283 -26.36 8.07 -1.04
CA THR A 283 -27.21 9.03 -1.78
C THR A 283 -26.49 10.32 -2.19
N LEU A 284 -25.32 10.62 -1.62
CA LEU A 284 -24.48 11.76 -2.02
C LEU A 284 -23.48 11.40 -3.14
N LEU A 285 -23.46 10.16 -3.62
CA LEU A 285 -22.62 9.70 -4.73
C LEU A 285 -23.28 9.85 -6.11
N ASP A 286 -24.59 10.08 -6.16
CA ASP A 286 -25.37 10.26 -7.39
C ASP A 286 -24.81 11.46 -8.20
N ASP A 287 -24.71 12.62 -7.56
CA ASP A 287 -24.19 13.87 -8.13
C ASP A 287 -22.80 14.25 -7.57
N LEU A 288 -21.87 13.29 -7.51
CA LEU A 288 -20.54 13.53 -6.90
C LEU A 288 -19.74 14.65 -7.60
N LYS A 289 -19.90 14.81 -8.93
CA LYS A 289 -19.36 15.96 -9.66
C LYS A 289 -20.41 17.07 -9.67
N ASP A 290 -20.13 18.15 -8.96
CA ASP A 290 -21.06 19.26 -8.76
C ASP A 290 -20.40 20.61 -9.13
N PRO A 291 -20.61 21.09 -10.38
CA PRO A 291 -20.10 22.39 -10.82
C PRO A 291 -20.61 23.58 -10.02
N SER A 292 -21.77 23.47 -9.34
CA SER A 292 -22.30 24.57 -8.52
C SER A 292 -21.47 24.79 -7.24
N SER A 293 -20.77 23.75 -6.78
CA SER A 293 -19.83 23.83 -5.66
C SER A 293 -18.43 24.33 -6.02
N GLY A 294 -18.20 24.77 -7.26
CA GLY A 294 -16.91 25.26 -7.77
C GLY A 294 -16.01 24.19 -8.38
N MET A 295 -16.45 22.92 -8.39
CA MET A 295 -15.66 21.80 -8.94
C MET A 295 -15.35 21.98 -10.42
N ALA A 296 -14.17 21.49 -10.81
CA ALA A 296 -13.69 21.59 -12.17
C ALA A 296 -14.46 20.71 -13.18
N ASP A 297 -14.22 20.95 -14.48
CA ASP A 297 -14.60 19.97 -15.48
C ASP A 297 -13.65 18.75 -15.51
N SER A 298 -14.07 17.68 -16.18
CA SER A 298 -13.29 16.43 -16.20
C SER A 298 -11.96 16.52 -16.98
N PRO A 299 -11.86 17.33 -18.07
CA PRO A 299 -10.58 17.66 -18.68
C PRO A 299 -9.57 18.38 -17.77
N HIS A 300 -9.99 19.32 -16.92
CA HIS A 300 -9.09 20.05 -16.02
C HIS A 300 -8.88 19.37 -14.65
N ALA A 301 -9.81 18.54 -14.18
CA ALA A 301 -9.69 17.90 -12.87
C ALA A 301 -8.61 16.81 -12.78
N LEU A 302 -7.85 16.85 -11.68
CA LEU A 302 -7.12 15.74 -11.08
C LEU A 302 -7.80 15.36 -9.75
N VAL A 303 -8.35 14.14 -9.67
CA VAL A 303 -9.05 13.64 -8.47
C VAL A 303 -8.24 12.59 -7.71
N PHE A 304 -8.40 12.58 -6.40
CA PHE A 304 -7.79 11.66 -5.44
C PHE A 304 -8.71 11.50 -4.22
N VAL A 305 -8.50 10.45 -3.43
CA VAL A 305 -9.24 10.27 -2.16
C VAL A 305 -8.61 11.11 -1.05
N ASP A 306 -7.28 11.03 -0.94
CA ASP A 306 -6.42 11.80 -0.04
C ASP A 306 -5.09 12.18 -0.74
N ASN A 307 -4.31 13.06 -0.12
CA ASN A 307 -2.93 13.37 -0.48
C ASN A 307 -2.03 13.40 0.76
N HIS A 308 -0.73 13.65 0.59
CA HIS A 308 0.20 13.74 1.73
C HIS A 308 -0.20 14.75 2.81
N ASP A 309 -0.80 15.90 2.45
CA ASP A 309 -1.27 16.89 3.42
C ASP A 309 -2.54 16.43 4.13
N ASN A 310 -3.63 16.23 3.38
CA ASN A 310 -4.96 16.07 3.95
C ASN A 310 -5.22 14.71 4.61
N GLN A 311 -4.29 13.74 4.45
CA GLN A 311 -4.31 12.52 5.26
C GLN A 311 -3.76 12.72 6.68
N ARG A 312 -2.97 13.78 6.92
CA ARG A 312 -2.32 14.10 8.20
C ARG A 312 -3.15 15.05 9.04
N PHE A 313 -3.67 16.11 8.43
CA PHE A 313 -4.43 17.16 9.11
C PHE A 313 -5.93 16.85 9.11
N ASP A 314 -6.66 17.20 10.18
CA ASP A 314 -8.12 16.96 10.29
C ASP A 314 -8.94 17.98 9.47
N ILE A 315 -8.75 17.97 8.15
CA ILE A 315 -9.46 18.82 7.20
C ILE A 315 -10.77 18.16 6.77
N SER A 316 -11.73 18.10 7.69
CA SER A 316 -13.14 17.71 7.45
C SER A 316 -13.38 16.26 7.02
N ASN A 317 -12.90 15.29 7.82
CA ASN A 317 -13.21 13.85 7.69
C ASN A 317 -12.80 13.21 6.35
N ILE A 318 -11.59 13.50 5.85
CA ILE A 318 -11.05 12.79 4.67
C ILE A 318 -10.87 11.29 4.99
N LEU A 319 -11.18 10.42 4.01
CA LEU A 319 -10.89 8.98 4.12
C LEU A 319 -9.43 8.72 3.77
N THR A 320 -8.74 7.95 4.60
CA THR A 320 -7.31 7.63 4.45
C THR A 320 -7.08 6.14 4.73
N HIS A 321 -5.84 5.65 4.60
CA HIS A 321 -5.52 4.28 5.01
C HIS A 321 -5.83 3.97 6.49
N LYS A 322 -6.02 4.97 7.36
CA LYS A 322 -6.48 4.80 8.75
C LYS A 322 -7.90 4.22 8.85
N THR A 323 -8.73 4.41 7.82
CA THR A 323 -10.09 3.85 7.70
C THR A 323 -10.16 2.86 6.54
N PRO A 324 -9.34 1.79 6.55
CA PRO A 324 -8.92 1.06 5.35
C PRO A 324 -10.09 0.46 4.56
N ARG A 325 -11.13 -0.02 5.26
CA ARG A 325 -12.36 -0.54 4.66
C ARG A 325 -13.02 0.48 3.71
N ASP A 326 -13.33 1.65 4.24
CA ASP A 326 -14.11 2.66 3.55
C ASP A 326 -13.23 3.41 2.54
N TYR A 327 -11.92 3.53 2.83
CA TYR A 327 -10.91 4.01 1.88
C TYR A 327 -10.75 3.11 0.64
N LYS A 328 -10.84 1.78 0.80
CA LYS A 328 -10.90 0.84 -0.35
C LYS A 328 -12.15 1.06 -1.20
N MET A 329 -13.29 1.36 -0.57
CA MET A 329 -14.54 1.67 -1.29
C MET A 329 -14.45 3.02 -2.02
N ALA A 330 -13.89 4.04 -1.38
CA ALA A 330 -13.63 5.35 -1.97
C ALA A 330 -12.74 5.25 -3.23
N ASN A 331 -11.59 4.58 -3.13
CA ASN A 331 -10.68 4.38 -4.27
C ASN A 331 -11.33 3.56 -5.39
N ALA A 332 -12.01 2.46 -5.07
CA ALA A 332 -12.67 1.65 -6.09
C ALA A 332 -13.81 2.42 -6.80
N PHE A 333 -14.59 3.21 -6.06
CA PHE A 333 -15.61 4.08 -6.65
C PHE A 333 -14.98 5.18 -7.52
N MET A 334 -13.89 5.82 -7.08
CA MET A 334 -13.15 6.82 -7.87
C MET A 334 -12.63 6.23 -9.19
N LEU A 335 -12.06 5.04 -9.14
CA LEU A 335 -11.56 4.35 -10.33
C LEU A 335 -12.69 3.87 -11.25
N ALA A 336 -13.89 3.63 -10.71
CA ALA A 336 -15.08 3.28 -11.49
C ALA A 336 -15.83 4.48 -12.10
N ASN A 337 -15.90 5.63 -11.42
CA ASN A 337 -16.61 6.84 -11.86
C ASN A 337 -15.97 7.47 -13.11
N ASP A 338 -16.70 8.23 -13.94
CA ASP A 338 -16.16 8.81 -15.18
C ASP A 338 -15.35 10.11 -14.99
N TYR A 339 -15.48 10.79 -13.84
CA TYR A 339 -14.87 12.09 -13.57
C TYR A 339 -13.35 12.06 -13.27
N GLY A 340 -12.61 13.00 -13.86
CA GLY A 340 -11.22 13.35 -13.58
C GLY A 340 -10.16 12.38 -14.14
N PHE A 341 -8.92 12.86 -14.28
CA PHE A 341 -7.75 11.97 -14.24
C PHE A 341 -7.50 11.58 -12.78
N THR A 342 -7.03 10.36 -12.50
CA THR A 342 -7.03 9.82 -11.12
C THR A 342 -5.62 9.64 -10.56
N ARG A 343 -5.43 10.00 -9.28
CA ARG A 343 -4.22 9.73 -8.50
C ARG A 343 -4.56 8.89 -7.28
N VAL A 344 -3.83 7.79 -7.11
CA VAL A 344 -3.87 6.92 -5.92
C VAL A 344 -2.71 7.31 -4.99
N MET A 345 -2.99 7.56 -3.72
CA MET A 345 -1.94 7.82 -2.72
C MET A 345 -1.21 6.52 -2.34
N SER A 346 0.07 6.62 -1.95
CA SER A 346 0.82 5.50 -1.38
C SER A 346 1.69 5.97 -0.22
N SER A 347 1.26 5.65 0.99
CA SER A 347 1.72 6.28 2.24
C SER A 347 2.76 5.44 2.99
N PHE A 348 3.30 6.03 4.06
CA PHE A 348 3.84 5.32 5.23
C PHE A 348 2.93 5.52 6.44
N TYR A 349 2.97 4.61 7.40
CA TYR A 349 2.24 4.74 8.66
C TYR A 349 2.92 5.80 9.55
N PHE A 350 2.16 6.81 9.97
CA PHE A 350 2.66 7.87 10.86
C PHE A 350 1.91 7.97 12.20
N GLY A 351 0.92 7.10 12.44
CA GLY A 351 0.06 7.19 13.63
C GLY A 351 -0.62 8.55 13.68
N ASP A 352 -0.57 9.22 14.83
CA ASP A 352 -1.10 10.58 15.00
C ASP A 352 -0.01 11.66 15.01
N ASP A 353 1.26 11.28 14.75
CA ASP A 353 2.34 12.23 14.48
C ASP A 353 2.25 12.72 13.02
N THR A 354 1.62 13.88 12.86
CA THR A 354 1.45 14.56 11.56
C THR A 354 2.78 15.04 10.94
N GLN A 355 3.88 15.05 11.68
CA GLN A 355 5.19 15.53 11.22
C GLN A 355 6.19 14.40 10.94
N LEU A 356 5.89 13.17 11.39
CA LEU A 356 6.81 12.02 11.38
C LEU A 356 7.61 11.86 10.08
N SER A 357 8.90 11.54 10.25
CA SER A 357 9.78 11.11 9.16
C SER A 357 9.22 9.88 8.42
N PRO A 358 9.46 9.73 7.10
CA PRO A 358 9.30 8.45 6.43
C PRO A 358 10.18 7.38 7.08
N PRO A 359 9.86 6.08 6.93
CA PRO A 359 10.59 5.01 7.61
C PRO A 359 12.09 5.03 7.35
N GLN A 360 12.87 5.36 8.39
CA GLN A 360 14.33 5.48 8.34
C GLN A 360 15.02 4.63 9.40
N TYR A 361 16.31 4.32 9.19
CA TYR A 361 17.21 3.76 10.20
C TYR A 361 17.78 4.88 11.10
N THR A 362 18.46 4.51 12.19
CA THR A 362 19.04 5.45 13.18
C THR A 362 20.14 6.38 12.64
N ASN A 363 20.63 6.14 11.42
CA ASN A 363 21.55 7.01 10.68
C ASN A 363 20.82 7.95 9.70
N ASN A 364 19.49 8.04 9.77
CA ASN A 364 18.61 8.82 8.90
C ASN A 364 18.64 8.43 7.40
N SER A 365 19.02 7.18 7.07
CA SER A 365 18.83 6.61 5.74
C SER A 365 17.46 5.92 5.64
N MET A 366 16.75 6.08 4.51
CA MET A 366 15.40 5.52 4.34
C MET A 366 15.43 4.01 4.11
N LYS A 367 14.49 3.31 4.74
CA LYS A 367 14.21 1.88 4.61
C LYS A 367 13.51 1.59 3.29
N ASP A 368 13.85 0.47 2.66
CA ASP A 368 13.12 -0.04 1.50
C ASP A 368 11.64 -0.33 1.87
N PRO A 369 10.68 -0.15 0.93
CA PRO A 369 9.30 -0.53 1.16
C PRO A 369 9.01 -2.03 1.16
N ILE A 370 9.86 -2.87 0.56
CA ILE A 370 9.54 -4.29 0.29
C ILE A 370 10.63 -5.22 0.83
N THR A 371 10.41 -5.62 2.08
CA THR A 371 11.25 -6.49 2.91
C THR A 371 11.60 -7.85 2.29
N SER A 372 10.76 -8.37 1.39
CA SER A 372 11.14 -9.52 0.57
C SER A 372 10.40 -9.55 -0.77
N ILE A 373 11.18 -9.83 -1.82
CA ILE A 373 10.71 -10.06 -3.20
C ILE A 373 9.66 -11.20 -3.29
N LYS A 374 9.58 -12.08 -2.29
CA LYS A 374 8.67 -13.24 -2.27
C LYS A 374 7.27 -12.97 -1.69
N GLN A 375 7.02 -11.83 -1.04
CA GLN A 375 5.68 -11.47 -0.56
C GLN A 375 4.97 -10.54 -1.54
N GLN A 376 4.48 -11.10 -2.65
CA GLN A 376 3.72 -10.35 -3.65
C GLN A 376 2.34 -9.90 -3.10
N GLY A 377 2.26 -8.65 -2.64
CA GLY A 377 0.98 -7.99 -2.32
C GLY A 377 1.02 -6.98 -1.18
N THR A 378 2.04 -7.01 -0.34
CA THR A 378 2.17 -6.13 0.84
C THR A 378 3.58 -5.53 0.94
N CYS A 379 3.66 -4.32 1.48
CA CYS A 379 4.92 -3.71 1.89
C CYS A 379 5.23 -4.02 3.37
N GLY A 380 6.45 -3.72 3.78
CA GLY A 380 6.91 -3.83 5.17
C GLY A 380 7.54 -2.53 5.64
N HIS A 381 8.41 -2.62 6.66
CA HIS A 381 9.21 -1.50 7.19
C HIS A 381 8.45 -0.24 7.65
N GLY A 382 7.11 -0.24 7.70
CA GLY A 382 6.28 0.94 8.01
C GLY A 382 5.60 1.58 6.79
N TRP A 383 5.71 0.99 5.60
CA TRP A 383 5.07 1.46 4.38
C TRP A 383 3.67 0.82 4.18
N VAL A 384 2.70 1.60 3.73
CA VAL A 384 1.27 1.20 3.65
C VAL A 384 0.94 0.56 2.30
N CYS A 385 1.43 1.17 1.22
CA CYS A 385 1.29 0.70 -0.16
C CYS A 385 -0.15 0.40 -0.60
N GLU A 386 -1.02 1.39 -0.45
CA GLU A 386 -2.43 1.35 -0.85
C GLU A 386 -2.59 1.00 -2.34
N HIS A 387 -1.65 1.46 -3.19
CA HIS A 387 -1.57 1.10 -4.60
C HIS A 387 -1.43 -0.42 -4.86
N ARG A 388 -0.93 -1.20 -3.89
CA ARG A 388 -0.83 -2.67 -3.95
C ARG A 388 -2.06 -3.40 -3.42
N TRP A 389 -2.96 -2.72 -2.70
CA TRP A 389 -4.15 -3.35 -2.13
C TRP A 389 -5.05 -3.84 -3.29
N PRO A 390 -5.45 -5.13 -3.39
CA PRO A 390 -6.04 -5.66 -4.63
C PRO A 390 -7.36 -4.99 -5.07
N SER A 391 -8.13 -4.36 -4.16
CA SER A 391 -9.33 -3.57 -4.49
C SER A 391 -9.03 -2.20 -5.10
N ILE A 392 -7.77 -1.78 -5.12
CA ILE A 392 -7.26 -0.57 -5.77
C ILE A 392 -6.45 -1.00 -7.00
N ALA A 393 -5.46 -1.88 -6.81
CA ALA A 393 -4.58 -2.39 -7.88
C ALA A 393 -5.32 -3.03 -9.06
N ASN A 394 -6.40 -3.77 -8.82
CA ASN A 394 -7.16 -4.41 -9.92
C ASN A 394 -8.22 -3.45 -10.53
N MET A 395 -8.53 -2.34 -9.86
CA MET A 395 -9.41 -1.29 -10.39
C MET A 395 -8.69 -0.33 -11.35
N ILE A 396 -7.35 -0.39 -11.44
CA ILE A 396 -6.56 0.28 -12.48
C ILE A 396 -6.93 -0.25 -13.86
N ALA A 397 -6.94 -1.58 -14.02
CA ALA A 397 -7.41 -2.26 -15.23
C ALA A 397 -8.87 -1.92 -15.56
N PHE A 398 -9.74 -1.81 -14.55
CA PHE A 398 -11.12 -1.34 -14.74
C PHE A 398 -11.13 0.07 -15.34
N ARG A 399 -10.48 1.05 -14.68
CA ARG A 399 -10.42 2.46 -15.11
C ARG A 399 -9.92 2.59 -16.55
N ASN A 400 -8.83 1.90 -16.89
CA ASN A 400 -8.20 1.97 -18.21
C ASN A 400 -9.12 1.38 -19.30
N ALA A 401 -9.67 0.19 -19.09
CA ALA A 401 -10.57 -0.44 -20.06
C ALA A 401 -11.77 0.46 -20.37
N VAL A 402 -12.35 1.10 -19.34
CA VAL A 402 -13.57 1.93 -19.48
C VAL A 402 -13.33 3.38 -19.95
N ASP A 403 -12.11 3.77 -20.38
CA ASP A 403 -11.89 5.13 -20.92
C ASP A 403 -12.83 5.44 -22.10
N GLY A 404 -13.17 6.72 -22.22
CA GLY A 404 -14.09 7.27 -23.22
C GLY A 404 -15.57 6.97 -22.97
N THR A 405 -15.94 6.26 -21.89
CA THR A 405 -17.33 5.88 -21.62
C THR A 405 -17.93 6.63 -20.44
N GLY A 406 -19.20 7.05 -20.55
CA GLY A 406 -19.99 7.61 -19.44
C GLY A 406 -20.68 6.55 -18.60
N LYS A 407 -21.11 6.91 -17.38
CA LYS A 407 -21.96 6.09 -16.51
C LYS A 407 -23.33 5.78 -17.15
N ARG A 408 -23.82 4.56 -17.00
CA ARG A 408 -25.14 4.06 -17.44
C ARG A 408 -25.69 3.05 -16.43
N HIS A 409 -26.96 2.66 -16.53
CA HIS A 409 -27.60 1.63 -15.68
C HIS A 409 -27.39 1.87 -14.17
N TRP A 410 -27.46 3.14 -13.74
CA TRP A 410 -27.21 3.55 -12.37
C TRP A 410 -28.35 3.12 -11.43
N ARG A 411 -27.98 2.48 -10.31
CA ARG A 411 -28.87 2.16 -9.19
C ARG A 411 -28.20 2.55 -7.89
N ASN A 412 -28.95 3.21 -7.01
CA ASN A 412 -28.54 3.52 -5.65
C ASN A 412 -29.74 3.29 -4.71
N GLN A 413 -29.77 2.16 -4.01
CA GLN A 413 -30.93 1.70 -3.22
C GLN A 413 -30.45 0.87 -2.04
N ASN A 414 -31.08 0.97 -0.86
CA ASN A 414 -30.78 0.11 0.31
C ASN A 414 -29.29 0.06 0.74
N ASN A 415 -28.54 1.16 0.55
CA ASN A 415 -27.08 1.23 0.71
C ASN A 415 -26.28 0.26 -0.21
N GLN A 416 -26.84 -0.05 -1.37
CA GLN A 416 -26.21 -0.75 -2.49
C GLN A 416 -26.17 0.20 -3.68
N LEU A 417 -25.00 0.32 -4.31
CA LEU A 417 -24.78 1.17 -5.47
C LEU A 417 -24.17 0.34 -6.60
N SER A 418 -24.68 0.50 -7.82
CA SER A 418 -24.13 -0.16 -9.01
C SER A 418 -24.33 0.67 -10.27
N PHE A 419 -23.40 0.58 -11.22
CA PHE A 419 -23.53 1.19 -12.54
C PHE A 419 -22.63 0.52 -13.59
N ALA A 420 -23.03 0.66 -14.84
CA ALA A 420 -22.22 0.35 -16.01
C ALA A 420 -21.38 1.56 -16.46
N ARG A 421 -20.27 1.30 -17.12
CA ARG A 421 -19.47 2.29 -17.85
C ARG A 421 -19.51 1.96 -19.34
N GLY A 422 -20.31 2.74 -20.08
CA GLY A 422 -20.68 2.46 -21.47
C GLY A 422 -21.31 1.08 -21.62
N THR A 423 -20.67 0.23 -22.43
CA THR A 423 -20.91 -1.23 -22.54
C THR A 423 -19.60 -2.01 -22.30
N LYS A 424 -18.65 -1.42 -21.55
CA LYS A 424 -17.29 -1.96 -21.37
C LYS A 424 -17.03 -2.54 -19.98
N GLY A 425 -17.71 -2.08 -18.94
CA GLY A 425 -17.54 -2.61 -17.58
C GLY A 425 -18.69 -2.28 -16.65
N PHE A 426 -18.80 -3.05 -15.57
CA PHE A 426 -19.84 -2.91 -14.55
C PHE A 426 -19.22 -2.94 -13.16
N PHE A 427 -19.68 -2.02 -12.30
CA PHE A 427 -19.21 -1.83 -10.94
C PHE A 427 -20.39 -1.91 -9.96
N ALA A 428 -20.17 -2.55 -8.80
CA ALA A 428 -21.12 -2.57 -7.70
C ALA A 428 -20.40 -2.52 -6.34
N MET A 429 -21.02 -1.88 -5.34
CA MET A 429 -20.58 -1.91 -3.96
C MET A 429 -21.75 -1.83 -2.96
N ALA A 430 -21.54 -2.28 -1.73
CA ALA A 430 -22.57 -2.33 -0.69
C ALA A 430 -22.06 -1.86 0.68
N LYS A 431 -22.61 -0.77 1.24
CA LYS A 431 -22.17 -0.23 2.55
C LYS A 431 -22.27 -1.27 3.66
N ASN A 432 -23.27 -2.16 3.60
CA ASN A 432 -23.56 -3.18 4.61
C ASN A 432 -22.78 -4.50 4.42
N GLY A 433 -21.78 -4.56 3.52
CA GLY A 433 -21.00 -5.79 3.30
C GLY A 433 -21.62 -6.81 2.34
N LYS A 434 -22.92 -6.66 2.02
CA LYS A 434 -23.71 -7.67 1.28
C LYS A 434 -24.60 -7.07 0.17
N MET A 435 -24.62 -7.74 -0.98
CA MET A 435 -25.54 -7.54 -2.10
C MET A 435 -25.85 -8.90 -2.72
N ASN A 436 -27.11 -9.18 -3.06
CA ASN A 436 -27.50 -10.36 -3.84
C ASN A 436 -28.72 -10.01 -4.68
N GLU A 437 -28.45 -9.44 -5.86
CA GLU A 437 -29.44 -8.77 -6.71
C GLU A 437 -29.29 -9.24 -8.16
N THR A 438 -30.38 -9.29 -8.92
CA THR A 438 -30.31 -9.52 -10.37
C THR A 438 -30.45 -8.18 -11.09
N LEU A 439 -29.34 -7.68 -11.61
CA LEU A 439 -29.23 -6.31 -12.14
C LEU A 439 -28.98 -6.32 -13.65
N ASP A 440 -29.55 -5.34 -14.35
CA ASP A 440 -29.19 -5.03 -15.73
C ASP A 440 -27.78 -4.40 -15.73
N THR A 441 -26.85 -5.01 -16.45
CA THR A 441 -25.45 -4.61 -16.49
C THR A 441 -25.11 -3.70 -17.68
N GLY A 442 -25.99 -3.63 -18.69
CA GLY A 442 -25.67 -3.00 -19.98
C GLY A 442 -24.53 -3.65 -20.77
N LEU A 443 -24.00 -4.81 -20.34
CA LEU A 443 -22.88 -5.50 -20.97
C LEU A 443 -23.32 -6.64 -21.91
N PRO A 444 -22.47 -7.05 -22.88
CA PRO A 444 -22.70 -8.24 -23.70
C PRO A 444 -22.84 -9.51 -22.86
N ALA A 445 -23.59 -10.49 -23.39
CA ALA A 445 -23.73 -11.80 -22.76
C ALA A 445 -22.41 -12.58 -22.77
N GLY A 446 -22.05 -13.19 -21.65
CA GLY A 446 -20.77 -13.89 -21.48
C GLY A 446 -20.45 -14.22 -20.02
N GLU A 447 -19.29 -14.84 -19.79
CA GLU A 447 -18.74 -15.04 -18.45
C GLU A 447 -17.59 -14.06 -18.21
N TYR A 448 -17.61 -13.41 -17.05
CA TYR A 448 -16.70 -12.34 -16.68
C TYR A 448 -15.97 -12.66 -15.38
N CYS A 449 -14.69 -12.29 -15.29
CA CYS A 449 -13.93 -12.33 -14.04
C CYS A 449 -14.35 -11.18 -13.11
N ASP A 450 -14.62 -11.47 -11.83
CA ASP A 450 -14.61 -10.43 -10.80
C ASP A 450 -13.17 -10.03 -10.46
N LEU A 451 -12.81 -8.80 -10.81
CA LEU A 451 -11.50 -8.21 -10.59
C LEU A 451 -11.18 -8.07 -9.10
N ILE A 452 -12.18 -7.93 -8.22
CA ILE A 452 -11.96 -7.73 -6.78
C ILE A 452 -11.48 -9.02 -6.11
N THR A 453 -11.97 -10.18 -6.55
CA THR A 453 -11.53 -11.50 -6.06
C THR A 453 -10.43 -12.15 -6.91
N ASP A 454 -9.72 -11.39 -7.75
CA ASP A 454 -8.66 -11.90 -8.64
C ASP A 454 -9.14 -13.10 -9.48
N CYS A 455 -10.34 -12.98 -10.06
CA CYS A 455 -11.02 -14.03 -10.83
C CYS A 455 -11.36 -15.32 -10.06
N ARG A 456 -11.29 -15.34 -8.72
CA ARG A 456 -11.79 -16.46 -7.90
C ARG A 456 -13.32 -16.56 -7.88
N LYS A 457 -14.02 -15.50 -8.29
CA LYS A 457 -15.44 -15.52 -8.68
C LYS A 457 -15.58 -15.15 -10.16
N THR A 458 -16.59 -15.72 -10.81
CA THR A 458 -17.08 -15.31 -12.12
C THR A 458 -18.50 -14.74 -12.03
N VAL A 459 -18.87 -13.92 -13.00
CA VAL A 459 -20.21 -13.36 -13.16
C VAL A 459 -20.72 -13.67 -14.57
N THR A 460 -21.86 -14.35 -14.68
CA THR A 460 -22.49 -14.66 -15.97
C THR A 460 -23.50 -13.57 -16.33
N VAL A 461 -23.27 -12.87 -17.44
CA VAL A 461 -24.23 -11.95 -18.05
C VAL A 461 -25.08 -12.71 -19.07
N THR A 462 -26.39 -12.60 -18.92
CA THR A 462 -27.40 -13.28 -19.76
C THR A 462 -27.58 -12.62 -21.13
N LYS A 463 -28.27 -13.30 -22.05
CA LYS A 463 -28.58 -12.79 -23.41
C LYS A 463 -29.36 -11.47 -23.44
N ASN A 464 -30.00 -11.09 -22.33
CA ASN A 464 -30.72 -9.83 -22.15
C ASN A 464 -29.98 -8.82 -21.26
N GLY A 465 -28.68 -9.00 -20.99
CA GLY A 465 -27.82 -8.03 -20.29
C GLY A 465 -27.84 -8.10 -18.76
N TYR A 466 -28.64 -8.99 -18.16
CA TYR A 466 -28.75 -9.12 -16.70
C TYR A 466 -27.72 -10.08 -16.12
N ALA A 467 -27.26 -9.82 -14.89
CA ALA A 467 -26.44 -10.73 -14.10
C ALA A 467 -26.87 -10.78 -12.63
N ARG A 468 -26.60 -11.90 -11.94
CA ARG A 468 -26.68 -11.98 -10.48
C ARG A 468 -25.40 -11.39 -9.87
N ILE A 469 -25.54 -10.30 -9.14
CA ILE A 469 -24.46 -9.57 -8.49
C ILE A 469 -24.44 -9.96 -7.02
N GLU A 470 -23.44 -10.77 -6.63
CA GLU A 470 -23.33 -11.35 -5.29
C GLU A 470 -22.05 -10.90 -4.56
N ILE A 471 -22.21 -9.83 -3.77
CA ILE A 471 -21.21 -9.34 -2.82
C ILE A 471 -21.51 -9.98 -1.47
N ASP A 472 -20.54 -10.68 -0.89
CA ASP A 472 -20.55 -11.05 0.52
C ASP A 472 -19.12 -10.97 1.05
N ASN A 473 -18.72 -9.76 1.46
CA ASN A 473 -17.40 -9.47 2.01
C ASN A 473 -17.47 -8.15 2.80
N ALA A 474 -17.32 -8.22 4.12
CA ALA A 474 -17.40 -7.03 4.97
C ALA A 474 -16.27 -6.02 4.74
N ASP A 475 -15.06 -6.49 4.43
CA ASP A 475 -13.82 -5.69 4.35
C ASP A 475 -13.56 -5.10 2.95
N ARG A 476 -14.11 -5.73 1.92
CA ARG A 476 -13.97 -5.39 0.49
C ARG A 476 -15.34 -5.58 -0.19
N PRO A 477 -16.36 -4.77 0.16
CA PRO A 477 -17.74 -4.98 -0.27
C PRO A 477 -17.98 -4.41 -1.68
N ILE A 478 -17.17 -4.86 -2.63
CA ILE A 478 -17.02 -4.31 -3.98
C ILE A 478 -17.01 -5.51 -4.95
N LEU A 479 -17.59 -5.35 -6.13
CA LEU A 479 -17.50 -6.28 -7.25
C LEU A 479 -17.35 -5.46 -8.53
N ALA A 480 -16.42 -5.86 -9.41
CA ALA A 480 -16.15 -5.11 -10.63
C ALA A 480 -15.67 -6.04 -11.75
N PHE A 481 -16.18 -5.84 -12.96
CA PHE A 481 -15.79 -6.65 -14.12
C PHE A 481 -15.87 -5.87 -15.43
N ILE A 482 -15.09 -6.30 -16.42
CA ILE A 482 -14.91 -5.63 -17.72
C ILE A 482 -14.98 -6.62 -18.88
N VAL A 483 -15.47 -6.14 -20.03
CA VAL A 483 -15.34 -6.81 -21.33
C VAL A 483 -13.86 -6.99 -21.65
N ASP A 484 -13.51 -8.15 -22.22
CA ASP A 484 -12.14 -8.60 -22.50
C ASP A 484 -11.19 -8.58 -21.27
N GLY A 485 -11.76 -8.58 -20.07
CA GLY A 485 -11.02 -8.77 -18.82
C GLY A 485 -10.36 -10.15 -18.73
N PRO A 486 -9.40 -10.33 -17.80
CA PRO A 486 -8.63 -11.57 -17.68
C PRO A 486 -9.55 -12.77 -17.39
N LEU A 487 -9.79 -13.59 -18.42
CA LEU A 487 -10.50 -14.86 -18.27
C LEU A 487 -9.63 -15.84 -17.47
N SER A 488 -10.27 -16.63 -16.60
CA SER A 488 -9.60 -17.54 -15.65
C SER A 488 -8.91 -18.70 -16.37
N ASN A 489 -7.66 -18.49 -16.81
CA ASN A 489 -6.83 -19.50 -17.46
C ASN A 489 -5.84 -20.12 -16.45
N PRO A 490 -6.01 -21.40 -16.02
CA PRO A 490 -5.22 -22.01 -14.93
C PRO A 490 -3.72 -22.24 -15.22
N LYS A 491 -3.16 -21.61 -16.26
CA LYS A 491 -1.74 -21.68 -16.64
C LYS A 491 -1.05 -20.32 -16.73
N THR A 492 -1.78 -19.22 -16.50
CA THR A 492 -1.20 -17.88 -16.33
C THR A 492 -1.42 -17.39 -14.90
N HIS A 493 -0.63 -17.94 -13.97
CA HIS A 493 -0.09 -17.08 -12.91
C HIS A 493 0.62 -15.90 -13.58
N PHE A 494 0.63 -14.72 -12.95
CA PHE A 494 1.61 -13.69 -13.30
C PHE A 494 3.01 -14.30 -13.16
N GLY A 495 3.65 -14.50 -14.32
CA GLY A 495 4.80 -15.38 -14.44
C GLY A 495 6.07 -14.69 -13.98
N TRP A 496 6.72 -15.24 -12.94
CA TRP A 496 8.09 -14.88 -12.59
C TRP A 496 9.04 -15.28 -13.73
N HIS A 497 9.19 -14.41 -14.72
CA HIS A 497 10.21 -14.52 -15.74
C HIS A 497 11.57 -14.24 -15.11
N ASN A 498 12.23 -15.29 -14.64
CA ASN A 498 13.67 -15.26 -14.37
C ASN A 498 14.37 -14.73 -15.63
N GLY A 499 15.03 -13.58 -15.50
CA GLY A 499 15.68 -12.91 -16.62
C GLY A 499 16.74 -13.79 -17.27
N ASN A 500 16.77 -13.80 -18.60
CA ASN A 500 17.86 -14.37 -19.38
C ASN A 500 18.31 -13.37 -20.44
N VAL A 501 19.62 -13.35 -20.65
CA VAL A 501 20.42 -12.33 -21.33
C VAL A 501 19.89 -11.95 -22.73
N ILE A 502 19.99 -10.66 -23.06
CA ILE A 502 19.63 -10.07 -24.36
C ILE A 502 20.45 -10.71 -25.50
N GLY A 503 19.77 -11.14 -26.57
CA GLY A 503 20.38 -11.53 -27.83
C GLY A 503 19.74 -10.80 -29.00
N ASN A 504 20.46 -9.84 -29.61
CA ASN A 504 19.98 -9.05 -30.74
C ASN A 504 19.80 -9.89 -32.01
N VAL A 505 18.63 -9.85 -32.64
CA VAL A 505 18.49 -10.02 -34.10
C VAL A 505 17.46 -9.01 -34.63
N ILE A 506 17.78 -8.41 -35.78
CA ILE A 506 17.00 -7.35 -36.44
C ILE A 506 15.76 -7.94 -37.14
N GLY A 507 14.64 -7.23 -37.08
CA GLY A 507 13.42 -7.61 -37.79
C GLY A 507 13.53 -7.42 -39.31
N GLY A 508 13.20 -8.46 -40.07
CA GLY A 508 13.17 -8.46 -41.54
C GLY A 508 12.04 -9.34 -42.06
N GLY A 509 10.81 -8.83 -42.08
CA GLY A 509 9.63 -9.60 -42.47
C GLY A 509 9.44 -9.68 -44.00
N SER A 510 9.03 -10.85 -44.49
CA SER A 510 8.42 -11.03 -45.83
C SER A 510 7.53 -12.26 -45.88
N PHE A 511 6.48 -12.19 -46.70
CA PHE A 511 5.45 -13.22 -46.82
C PHE A 511 5.95 -14.47 -47.55
N SER A 512 5.51 -15.66 -47.11
CA SER A 512 4.91 -16.65 -48.02
C SER A 512 4.01 -17.64 -47.26
N ARG A 513 3.35 -18.53 -48.01
CA ARG A 513 2.21 -19.36 -47.61
C ARG A 513 2.48 -20.84 -47.90
N SER A 514 1.83 -21.70 -47.13
CA SER A 514 1.39 -23.07 -47.50
C SER A 514 2.21 -24.29 -47.04
N THR A 515 1.42 -25.31 -46.68
CA THR A 515 1.64 -26.76 -46.79
C THR A 515 2.71 -27.46 -45.94
N THR A 516 2.18 -28.36 -45.10
CA THR A 516 2.78 -29.57 -44.56
C THR A 516 3.63 -30.39 -45.54
N GLN A 517 4.75 -30.92 -45.05
CA GLN A 517 4.94 -32.37 -45.01
C GLN A 517 5.86 -32.78 -43.84
N LYS A 518 6.04 -34.08 -43.65
CA LYS A 518 6.64 -34.71 -42.46
C LYS A 518 7.61 -35.79 -42.89
N GLU A 519 8.91 -35.61 -42.66
CA GLU A 519 9.89 -36.69 -42.84
C GLU A 519 11.08 -36.53 -41.88
N THR A 520 11.87 -37.60 -41.75
CA THR A 520 12.78 -37.84 -40.62
C THR A 520 14.14 -38.31 -41.12
N THR A 521 15.24 -37.68 -40.70
CA THR A 521 16.58 -38.33 -40.73
C THR A 521 17.56 -37.71 -39.74
N THR A 522 18.60 -38.47 -39.42
CA THR A 522 19.62 -38.22 -38.38
C THR A 522 20.90 -37.58 -38.95
N VAL A 523 21.67 -36.92 -38.07
CA VAL A 523 23.04 -36.40 -38.35
C VAL A 523 23.97 -36.79 -37.18
N PRO A 524 25.23 -37.22 -37.42
CA PRO A 524 26.10 -37.85 -36.40
C PRO A 524 27.05 -36.88 -35.67
N VAL A 525 27.90 -37.42 -34.77
CA VAL A 525 28.81 -36.68 -33.87
C VAL A 525 30.29 -36.85 -34.25
N SER A 526 31.01 -35.72 -34.30
CA SER A 526 32.49 -35.60 -34.31
C SER A 526 32.86 -34.12 -34.03
N SER A 527 33.99 -33.72 -33.42
CA SER A 527 35.06 -34.43 -32.69
C SER A 527 35.86 -33.40 -31.85
N ILE A 528 36.68 -33.86 -30.88
CA ILE A 528 37.36 -33.04 -29.86
C ILE A 528 38.73 -32.49 -30.34
N VAL A 529 39.10 -31.26 -29.91
CA VAL A 529 40.51 -30.78 -29.83
C VAL A 529 40.75 -30.01 -28.51
N THR A 530 41.98 -30.10 -27.99
CA THR A 530 42.59 -29.56 -26.74
C THR A 530 42.44 -28.04 -26.51
N GLY A 531 42.58 -27.44 -25.31
CA GLY A 531 43.07 -27.88 -23.97
C GLY A 531 43.10 -26.65 -22.99
N SER A 532 43.80 -26.54 -21.85
CA SER A 532 44.50 -27.49 -20.93
C SER A 532 45.23 -26.69 -19.79
N ILE A 533 45.48 -27.28 -18.59
CA ILE A 533 46.37 -26.82 -17.48
C ILE A 533 45.82 -25.61 -16.67
N SER A 534 45.73 -25.58 -15.32
CA SER A 534 46.10 -26.46 -14.17
C SER A 534 45.14 -26.15 -12.96
N THR A 535 45.20 -26.64 -11.70
CA THR A 535 46.26 -27.19 -10.80
C THR A 535 45.76 -28.35 -9.90
N THR A 536 46.46 -28.59 -8.78
CA THR A 536 46.25 -29.59 -7.69
C THR A 536 45.36 -29.05 -6.55
N GLU A 537 44.88 -29.80 -5.54
CA GLU A 537 45.24 -31.10 -4.90
C GLU A 537 43.97 -31.99 -4.65
N ALA A 538 43.98 -33.33 -4.77
CA ALA A 538 44.17 -34.38 -3.72
C ALA A 538 43.13 -34.35 -2.54
N VAL A 539 42.58 -35.44 -1.96
CA VAL A 539 43.01 -36.87 -1.79
C VAL A 539 41.80 -37.87 -1.88
N THR A 540 42.13 -39.14 -2.12
CA THR A 540 41.34 -40.40 -2.33
C THR A 540 40.02 -40.68 -1.55
N GLY A 541 39.16 -41.57 -2.10
CA GLY A 541 37.98 -42.10 -1.41
C GLY A 541 37.08 -43.13 -2.15
N THR A 542 37.63 -44.19 -2.76
CA THR A 542 36.83 -45.24 -3.45
C THR A 542 35.94 -46.06 -2.51
N THR A 543 34.74 -46.52 -2.93
CA THR A 543 34.57 -47.80 -3.63
C THR A 543 33.17 -47.94 -4.26
N SER A 544 33.05 -48.77 -5.30
CA SER A 544 31.81 -48.94 -6.08
C SER A 544 31.13 -50.30 -5.86
N ARG A 545 29.79 -50.35 -5.94
CA ARG A 545 29.11 -51.42 -6.70
C ARG A 545 27.70 -51.03 -7.15
N VAL A 546 27.29 -51.65 -8.26
CA VAL A 546 26.00 -51.50 -8.95
C VAL A 546 25.25 -52.83 -8.83
N VAL A 547 23.91 -52.86 -8.99
CA VAL A 547 23.11 -53.83 -9.80
C VAL A 547 21.62 -53.90 -9.40
N THR A 548 20.78 -53.29 -10.25
CA THR A 548 19.37 -53.61 -10.62
C THR A 548 18.21 -53.62 -9.60
N VAL A 549 17.00 -53.60 -10.17
CA VAL A 549 15.68 -53.40 -9.55
C VAL A 549 14.82 -54.65 -9.72
N SER A 550 13.93 -54.93 -8.77
CA SER A 550 12.71 -55.73 -9.00
C SER A 550 11.56 -55.31 -8.06
N SER A 551 10.32 -55.50 -8.50
CA SER A 551 9.08 -55.26 -7.72
C SER A 551 8.30 -56.58 -7.58
N PRO A 552 7.40 -56.72 -6.60
CA PRO A 552 5.99 -56.87 -6.99
C PRO A 552 4.90 -56.39 -5.98
N THR A 553 3.81 -55.85 -6.55
CA THR A 553 2.37 -56.18 -6.36
C THR A 553 1.69 -56.27 -4.96
N THR A 554 0.37 -56.05 -4.97
CA THR A 554 -0.56 -55.74 -3.86
C THR A 554 -1.35 -56.92 -3.25
N THR A 555 -1.85 -56.78 -2.02
CA THR A 555 -3.31 -56.88 -1.66
C THR A 555 -3.59 -56.51 -0.18
N PRO A 556 -4.84 -56.17 0.22
CA PRO A 556 -5.20 -55.71 1.58
C PRO A 556 -6.05 -56.71 2.40
N SER A 557 -6.22 -56.45 3.71
CA SER A 557 -7.06 -57.23 4.65
C SER A 557 -7.99 -56.34 5.49
N THR A 558 -9.18 -56.84 5.83
CA THR A 558 -10.24 -56.14 6.60
C THR A 558 -10.73 -56.99 7.78
N ILE A 559 -11.08 -56.39 8.92
CA ILE A 559 -11.74 -57.06 10.07
C ILE A 559 -12.92 -56.18 10.57
N THR A 560 -14.00 -56.82 11.04
CA THR A 560 -15.35 -56.23 11.25
C THR A 560 -15.94 -56.58 12.63
N THR A 561 -17.08 -55.95 13.00
CA THR A 561 -17.99 -56.27 14.13
C THR A 561 -17.48 -55.84 15.53
N THR A 562 -18.29 -55.49 16.55
CA THR A 562 -19.76 -55.55 16.76
C THR A 562 -20.27 -54.34 17.57
N MET A 563 -21.58 -54.04 17.55
CA MET A 563 -22.28 -53.16 18.52
C MET A 563 -23.44 -53.91 19.22
N THR A 564 -23.70 -53.62 20.50
CA THR A 564 -25.07 -53.50 21.06
C THR A 564 -25.07 -52.74 22.40
N SER A 565 -26.25 -52.31 22.85
CA SER A 565 -26.51 -51.27 23.85
C SER A 565 -26.84 -51.74 25.27
N SER A 566 -26.60 -50.89 26.27
CA SER A 566 -27.50 -50.70 27.43
C SER A 566 -27.41 -49.26 27.96
N SER A 567 -28.39 -48.84 28.78
CA SER A 567 -28.56 -47.43 29.20
C SER A 567 -28.80 -47.28 30.70
N ALA A 568 -27.99 -46.47 31.39
CA ALA A 568 -28.23 -46.04 32.77
C ALA A 568 -27.56 -44.68 33.07
N THR A 569 -28.19 -43.87 33.94
CA THR A 569 -27.78 -42.49 34.25
C THR A 569 -28.19 -42.16 35.69
N PRO A 570 -27.49 -41.28 36.44
CA PRO A 570 -26.03 -41.25 36.62
C PRO A 570 -25.64 -41.31 38.11
N VAL A 571 -24.45 -41.84 38.42
CA VAL A 571 -23.79 -41.59 39.72
C VAL A 571 -22.64 -40.60 39.49
N ARG A 572 -22.75 -39.39 40.03
CA ARG A 572 -21.74 -38.33 39.89
C ARG A 572 -20.60 -38.52 40.90
N THR A 573 -19.82 -39.58 40.74
CA THR A 573 -18.54 -39.75 41.44
C THR A 573 -17.51 -38.83 40.80
N THR A 574 -16.78 -38.03 41.59
CA THR A 574 -15.74 -37.13 41.09
C THR A 574 -14.47 -37.90 40.73
N THR A 575 -14.46 -38.51 39.55
CA THR A 575 -13.24 -39.05 38.94
C THR A 575 -12.45 -37.91 38.28
N SER A 576 -11.22 -37.71 38.72
CA SER A 576 -10.28 -36.82 38.02
C SER A 576 -10.03 -37.36 36.62
N SER A 577 -10.26 -36.54 35.59
CA SER A 577 -9.91 -36.88 34.21
C SER A 577 -8.45 -37.33 34.15
N PRO A 578 -8.08 -38.33 33.32
CA PRO A 578 -6.69 -38.74 33.16
C PRO A 578 -5.83 -37.52 32.83
N LYS A 579 -4.70 -37.35 33.54
CA LYS A 579 -3.73 -36.30 33.24
C LYS A 579 -3.11 -36.59 31.87
N CYS A 580 -3.72 -36.07 30.83
CA CYS A 580 -3.04 -35.80 29.57
C CYS A 580 -1.87 -34.86 29.92
N ASN A 581 -0.65 -35.38 29.84
CA ASN A 581 0.55 -34.74 30.40
C ASN A 581 1.43 -34.21 29.26
N ASN A 582 0.82 -33.41 28.38
CA ASN A 582 1.41 -32.90 27.13
C ASN A 582 1.64 -31.38 27.24
N THR A 583 2.17 -30.92 28.37
CA THR A 583 2.67 -29.55 28.53
C THR A 583 3.88 -29.35 27.62
N ARG A 584 3.93 -28.25 26.86
CA ARG A 584 5.05 -27.92 25.97
C ARG A 584 5.40 -26.45 26.04
N ARG A 585 6.70 -26.16 26.10
CA ARG A 585 7.24 -24.83 25.86
C ARG A 585 6.73 -24.31 24.53
N THR A 586 6.19 -23.11 24.58
CA THR A 586 5.59 -22.39 23.46
C THR A 586 6.10 -20.96 23.54
N VAL A 587 6.76 -20.53 22.48
CA VAL A 587 7.27 -19.15 22.38
C VAL A 587 6.26 -18.36 21.55
N ILE A 588 5.98 -17.13 21.97
CA ILE A 588 5.12 -16.20 21.25
C ILE A 588 5.86 -14.88 21.12
N PHE A 589 5.95 -14.38 19.89
CA PHE A 589 6.51 -13.09 19.54
C PHE A 589 5.42 -12.21 18.93
N PHE A 590 5.23 -11.00 19.46
CA PHE A 590 4.48 -9.93 18.80
C PHE A 590 5.45 -8.83 18.39
N GLN A 591 5.49 -8.47 17.10
CA GLN A 591 6.10 -7.21 16.69
C GLN A 591 5.16 -6.06 17.07
N GLU A 592 5.61 -5.13 17.91
CA GLU A 592 4.87 -3.90 18.21
C GLU A 592 5.77 -2.72 18.62
N TYR A 593 5.50 -1.55 18.06
CA TYR A 593 6.28 -0.33 18.25
C TYR A 593 5.81 0.47 19.48
N THR A 594 6.35 0.10 20.64
CA THR A 594 6.06 0.71 21.95
C THR A 594 7.05 1.81 22.35
N VAL A 595 6.56 2.87 22.98
CA VAL A 595 7.39 3.91 23.66
C VAL A 595 7.78 3.51 25.09
N SER A 596 8.74 4.23 25.69
CA SER A 596 9.17 3.98 27.07
C SER A 596 8.01 4.11 28.07
N GLY A 597 7.82 3.11 28.92
CA GLY A 597 6.71 3.04 29.88
C GLY A 597 5.46 2.29 29.40
N GLN A 598 5.36 1.99 28.10
CA GLN A 598 4.38 1.02 27.58
C GLN A 598 4.89 -0.42 27.72
N TYR A 599 3.96 -1.35 27.92
CA TYR A 599 4.25 -2.78 28.06
C TYR A 599 3.21 -3.63 27.32
N LEU A 600 3.65 -4.62 26.55
CA LEU A 600 2.75 -5.57 25.90
C LEU A 600 2.38 -6.72 26.84
N PHE A 601 1.10 -7.06 26.84
CA PHE A 601 0.52 -8.24 27.49
C PHE A 601 -0.26 -9.03 26.45
N ILE A 602 -0.42 -10.34 26.65
CA ILE A 602 -1.38 -11.16 25.90
C ILE A 602 -2.50 -11.66 26.80
N ARG A 603 -3.67 -11.83 26.20
CA ARG A 603 -4.75 -12.71 26.69
C ARG A 603 -5.04 -13.78 25.67
N GLY A 604 -5.79 -14.80 26.03
CA GLY A 604 -6.04 -15.90 25.11
C GLY A 604 -6.74 -17.10 25.73
N GLY A 605 -6.47 -18.26 25.14
CA GLY A 605 -7.07 -19.53 25.53
C GLY A 605 -7.93 -20.06 24.39
N ILE A 606 -9.19 -20.35 24.67
CA ILE A 606 -10.21 -20.72 23.67
C ILE A 606 -11.38 -19.74 23.81
N ASP A 607 -11.97 -19.28 22.70
CA ASP A 607 -13.15 -18.43 22.74
C ASP A 607 -14.39 -19.18 23.26
N GLU A 608 -15.17 -18.50 24.11
CA GLU A 608 -16.37 -19.02 24.78
C GLU A 608 -17.50 -19.50 23.85
N ARG A 609 -17.48 -19.12 22.57
CA ARG A 609 -18.40 -19.62 21.53
C ARG A 609 -18.04 -21.03 21.06
N HIS A 610 -16.79 -21.45 21.28
CA HIS A 610 -16.25 -22.71 20.77
C HIS A 610 -15.92 -23.73 21.88
N ARG A 611 -16.15 -23.40 23.16
CA ARG A 611 -16.05 -24.34 24.28
C ARG A 611 -17.06 -24.04 25.41
N SER A 612 -17.74 -25.08 25.87
CA SER A 612 -18.70 -25.01 26.98
C SER A 612 -18.03 -24.92 28.36
N GLY A 613 -18.66 -24.19 29.30
CA GLY A 613 -18.18 -24.03 30.68
C GLY A 613 -17.18 -22.89 30.88
N CYS A 614 -17.35 -21.81 30.09
CA CYS A 614 -16.54 -20.59 30.21
C CYS A 614 -17.38 -19.39 30.70
N LYS A 615 -18.63 -19.27 30.26
CA LYS A 615 -19.53 -18.18 30.68
C LYS A 615 -19.84 -18.23 32.18
N GLY A 616 -19.86 -17.06 32.82
CA GLY A 616 -20.27 -16.89 34.22
C GLY A 616 -19.25 -17.33 35.28
N MET A 617 -18.01 -17.65 34.88
CA MET A 617 -16.96 -18.03 35.84
C MET A 617 -16.29 -16.78 36.44
N PRO A 618 -16.08 -16.71 37.77
CA PRO A 618 -15.58 -15.51 38.43
C PRO A 618 -14.05 -15.35 38.33
N VAL A 619 -13.32 -16.42 38.00
CA VAL A 619 -11.85 -16.46 37.90
C VAL A 619 -11.41 -17.45 36.83
N ALA A 620 -10.21 -17.20 36.25
CA ALA A 620 -9.63 -18.02 35.19
C ALA A 620 -9.58 -19.51 35.51
N SER A 621 -9.21 -19.88 36.74
CA SER A 621 -9.07 -21.27 37.21
C SER A 621 -10.37 -22.08 37.25
N MET A 622 -11.53 -21.43 37.14
CA MET A 622 -12.85 -22.08 37.05
C MET A 622 -13.37 -22.22 35.61
N SER A 623 -12.69 -21.62 34.63
CA SER A 623 -13.13 -21.57 33.24
C SER A 623 -12.49 -22.67 32.39
N ASN A 624 -13.31 -23.42 31.65
CA ASN A 624 -12.82 -24.44 30.71
C ASN A 624 -12.04 -23.85 29.51
N CYS A 625 -12.18 -22.55 29.25
CA CYS A 625 -11.51 -21.85 28.16
C CYS A 625 -10.08 -21.41 28.52
N SER A 626 -9.77 -21.30 29.81
CA SER A 626 -8.44 -20.93 30.29
C SER A 626 -7.46 -22.10 30.10
N ILE A 627 -6.27 -21.80 29.62
CA ILE A 627 -5.22 -22.80 29.38
C ILE A 627 -4.14 -22.64 30.47
N PRO A 628 -3.84 -23.68 31.27
CA PRO A 628 -2.73 -23.63 32.23
C PRO A 628 -1.40 -23.34 31.54
N ILE A 629 -0.64 -22.39 32.11
CA ILE A 629 0.68 -21.99 31.65
C ILE A 629 1.68 -21.92 32.82
N GLN A 630 2.97 -21.89 32.48
CA GLN A 630 4.05 -21.54 33.41
C GLN A 630 5.09 -20.66 32.70
N SER A 631 5.19 -19.40 33.12
CA SER A 631 6.02 -18.36 32.48
C SER A 631 7.50 -18.48 32.89
N HIS A 632 8.38 -18.66 31.89
CA HIS A 632 9.81 -18.95 32.06
C HIS A 632 10.58 -17.77 32.64
N ASP A 633 11.78 -18.04 33.18
CA ASP A 633 12.72 -16.97 33.51
C ASP A 633 13.48 -16.53 32.25
N LEU A 634 13.51 -15.22 32.02
CA LEU A 634 14.16 -14.60 30.86
C LEU A 634 15.36 -13.73 31.24
N GLY A 635 15.61 -13.50 32.54
CA GLY A 635 16.73 -12.69 33.03
C GLY A 635 16.39 -11.88 34.28
N SER A 636 17.43 -11.44 34.99
CA SER A 636 17.34 -10.73 36.29
C SER A 636 17.75 -9.26 36.25
N SER A 637 18.11 -8.72 35.07
CA SER A 637 18.47 -7.31 34.90
C SER A 637 17.25 -6.39 35.00
N GLY A 638 17.47 -5.09 35.20
CA GLY A 638 16.39 -4.10 35.37
C GLY A 638 15.37 -4.06 34.22
N HIS A 639 15.77 -4.46 33.00
CA HIS A 639 14.89 -4.63 31.84
C HIS A 639 13.77 -5.66 32.10
N TYR A 640 14.11 -6.77 32.73
CA TYR A 640 13.18 -7.86 33.04
C TYR A 640 12.37 -7.62 34.33
N ALA A 641 12.59 -6.51 35.05
CA ALA A 641 11.96 -6.27 36.36
C ALA A 641 10.42 -6.23 36.29
N ALA A 642 9.86 -5.59 35.25
CA ALA A 642 8.42 -5.52 35.04
C ALA A 642 7.80 -6.89 34.70
N TYR A 643 8.43 -7.63 33.77
CA TYR A 643 8.06 -8.99 33.40
C TYR A 643 8.11 -9.94 34.62
N ASN A 644 9.19 -9.91 35.40
CA ASN A 644 9.37 -10.73 36.60
C ASN A 644 8.36 -10.40 37.70
N ALA A 645 7.95 -9.13 37.83
CA ALA A 645 6.92 -8.73 38.77
C ALA A 645 5.52 -9.23 38.34
N TRP A 646 5.12 -9.03 37.08
CA TRP A 646 3.79 -9.42 36.59
C TRP A 646 3.61 -10.92 36.35
N ARG A 647 4.68 -11.67 36.02
CA ARG A 647 4.58 -13.15 35.84
C ARG A 647 4.43 -13.91 37.15
N LYS A 648 4.67 -13.26 38.29
CA LYS A 648 4.51 -13.90 39.60
C LYS A 648 3.02 -14.13 39.87
N GLY A 649 2.58 -15.39 39.86
CA GLY A 649 1.18 -15.76 40.07
C GLY A 649 0.34 -15.87 38.80
N ASP A 650 0.95 -15.61 37.64
CA ASP A 650 0.46 -15.89 36.28
C ASP A 650 0.49 -17.42 36.06
N LYS A 651 -0.67 -18.06 35.88
CA LYS A 651 -0.87 -19.52 35.80
C LYS A 651 -1.80 -19.95 34.67
N PHE A 652 -2.59 -19.03 34.12
CA PHE A 652 -3.46 -19.29 32.99
C PHE A 652 -3.26 -18.26 31.89
N LEU A 653 -3.27 -18.73 30.64
CA LEU A 653 -3.62 -17.91 29.50
C LEU A 653 -5.15 -17.89 29.41
N ASP A 654 -5.74 -16.74 29.69
CA ASP A 654 -7.20 -16.53 29.74
C ASP A 654 -7.64 -15.16 29.21
N TRP A 655 -8.96 -14.95 29.14
CA TRP A 655 -9.60 -13.72 28.64
C TRP A 655 -10.01 -12.73 29.74
N TYR A 656 -10.11 -13.16 31.01
CA TYR A 656 -10.51 -12.34 32.15
C TYR A 656 -9.42 -11.34 32.53
N GLY A 657 -8.15 -11.73 32.42
CA GLY A 657 -6.99 -10.87 32.64
C GLY A 657 -6.29 -11.16 33.97
N PRO A 658 -5.96 -10.14 34.79
CA PRO A 658 -5.11 -10.34 35.95
C PRO A 658 -5.67 -11.35 36.96
N GLU A 659 -4.87 -12.37 37.30
CA GLU A 659 -5.29 -13.42 38.23
C GLU A 659 -5.31 -12.95 39.70
N PRO A 660 -6.15 -13.56 40.55
CA PRO A 660 -6.10 -13.34 42.00
C PRO A 660 -4.73 -13.70 42.58
N GLY A 661 -3.99 -12.68 43.02
CA GLY A 661 -2.63 -12.80 43.54
C GLY A 661 -1.52 -12.74 42.48
N GLN A 662 -1.84 -12.40 41.22
CA GLN A 662 -0.83 -12.01 40.24
C GLN A 662 -0.13 -10.71 40.69
N GLY A 663 1.17 -10.61 40.43
CA GLY A 663 2.00 -9.51 40.88
C GLY A 663 1.71 -8.17 40.19
N SER A 664 2.36 -7.13 40.70
CA SER A 664 2.28 -5.75 40.20
C SER A 664 3.66 -5.11 40.16
N PHE A 665 3.85 -4.14 39.25
CA PHE A 665 5.10 -3.42 39.08
C PHE A 665 4.82 -1.92 39.23
N GLN A 666 5.58 -1.23 40.09
CA GLN A 666 5.41 0.21 40.36
C GLN A 666 3.93 0.60 40.68
N GLY A 667 3.21 -0.24 41.43
CA GLY A 667 1.80 -0.06 41.76
C GLY A 667 0.81 -0.40 40.61
N LYS A 668 1.28 -0.60 39.37
CA LYS A 668 0.46 -1.01 38.24
C LYS A 668 0.27 -2.54 38.26
N GLY A 669 -0.97 -2.99 38.35
CA GLY A 669 -1.32 -4.40 38.13
C GLY A 669 -1.06 -4.83 36.69
N SER A 670 -1.01 -6.15 36.47
CA SER A 670 -0.90 -6.73 35.12
C SER A 670 -2.13 -6.37 34.24
N ARG A 671 -2.09 -6.79 32.97
CA ARG A 671 -3.24 -6.78 32.06
C ARG A 671 -3.55 -8.14 31.42
N GLY A 672 -2.70 -9.15 31.63
CA GLY A 672 -2.79 -10.52 31.15
C GLY A 672 -1.46 -11.24 31.43
N THR A 673 -1.10 -12.23 30.62
CA THR A 673 0.26 -12.78 30.59
C THR A 673 1.23 -11.72 30.07
N PRO A 674 2.28 -11.32 30.81
CA PRO A 674 3.17 -10.23 30.41
C PRO A 674 4.19 -10.69 29.36
N ALA A 675 4.49 -9.82 28.40
CA ALA A 675 5.62 -9.98 27.48
C ALA A 675 6.82 -9.12 27.92
N VAL A 676 7.98 -9.37 27.32
CA VAL A 676 9.18 -8.52 27.45
C VAL A 676 9.70 -8.09 26.08
N TRP A 677 10.01 -6.80 25.91
CA TRP A 677 10.60 -6.27 24.67
C TRP A 677 11.97 -6.90 24.42
N THR A 678 12.26 -7.32 23.18
CA THR A 678 13.56 -7.90 22.82
C THR A 678 14.07 -7.41 21.47
N THR A 679 15.38 -7.59 21.26
CA THR A 679 16.04 -7.43 19.96
C THR A 679 16.85 -8.67 19.59
N ASN A 680 17.10 -8.85 18.28
CA ASN A 680 18.04 -9.83 17.75
C ASN A 680 19.50 -9.33 17.71
N ASN A 681 19.75 -8.05 18.02
CA ASN A 681 21.09 -7.44 18.08
C ASN A 681 21.87 -7.90 19.33
N PRO A 682 22.98 -8.67 19.20
CA PRO A 682 23.72 -9.21 20.36
C PRO A 682 24.44 -8.17 21.23
N SER A 683 24.58 -6.92 20.76
CA SER A 683 25.25 -5.84 21.48
C SER A 683 24.33 -5.01 22.38
N ASP A 684 23.01 -5.23 22.32
CA ASP A 684 22.02 -4.55 23.16
C ASP A 684 21.75 -5.34 24.46
N GLY A 685 21.63 -4.65 25.59
CA GLY A 685 21.31 -5.28 26.89
C GLY A 685 19.93 -5.96 26.96
N ARG A 686 19.10 -5.77 25.94
CA ARG A 686 17.76 -6.34 25.72
C ARG A 686 17.76 -7.44 24.63
N TYR A 687 18.95 -7.87 24.20
CA TYR A 687 19.11 -9.02 23.31
C TYR A 687 18.44 -10.27 23.88
N ASN A 688 17.73 -11.01 23.03
CA ASN A 688 17.31 -12.36 23.35
C ASN A 688 17.65 -13.34 22.22
N LYS A 689 18.37 -14.41 22.55
CA LYS A 689 18.82 -15.42 21.57
C LYS A 689 17.69 -16.09 20.76
N LEU A 690 16.45 -16.10 21.27
CA LEU A 690 15.28 -16.64 20.58
C LEU A 690 14.74 -15.67 19.51
N ASN A 691 14.95 -14.37 19.67
CA ASN A 691 14.55 -13.38 18.70
C ASN A 691 15.51 -13.42 17.50
N LYS A 692 14.97 -13.77 16.32
CA LYS A 692 15.68 -13.74 15.04
C LYS A 692 15.14 -12.67 14.08
N PHE A 693 14.15 -11.89 14.53
CA PHE A 693 13.20 -11.17 13.67
C PHE A 693 13.47 -9.67 13.61
N GLY A 694 14.06 -9.09 14.66
CA GLY A 694 14.46 -7.68 14.69
C GLY A 694 14.34 -7.04 16.07
N GLU A 695 14.37 -5.72 16.10
CA GLU A 695 13.93 -4.91 17.24
C GLU A 695 12.40 -4.86 17.32
N HIS A 696 11.86 -4.41 18.46
CA HIS A 696 10.41 -4.27 18.70
C HIS A 696 9.61 -5.59 18.73
N TYR A 697 10.28 -6.72 18.97
CA TYR A 697 9.61 -8.01 19.17
C TYR A 697 9.44 -8.31 20.66
N TRP A 698 8.20 -8.25 21.12
CA TRP A 698 7.77 -8.60 22.47
C TRP A 698 7.64 -10.12 22.61
N LEU A 699 8.42 -10.69 23.53
CA LEU A 699 8.55 -12.12 23.82
C LEU A 699 7.67 -12.55 24.99
N VAL A 700 6.89 -13.61 24.80
CA VAL A 700 6.33 -14.47 25.86
C VAL A 700 6.93 -15.87 25.69
N ASP A 701 7.48 -16.44 26.75
CA ASP A 701 8.09 -17.78 26.78
C ASP A 701 7.45 -18.58 27.91
N ILE A 702 6.58 -19.52 27.54
CA ILE A 702 5.65 -20.18 28.46
C ILE A 702 5.61 -21.69 28.18
N ASP A 703 5.65 -22.51 29.22
CA ASP A 703 5.11 -23.86 29.11
C ASP A 703 3.57 -23.77 29.04
N VAL A 704 2.95 -24.48 28.10
CA VAL A 704 1.51 -24.45 27.84
C VAL A 704 0.94 -25.86 27.90
N ASP A 705 -0.15 -26.08 28.64
CA ASP A 705 -0.86 -27.36 28.63
C ASP A 705 -1.58 -27.58 27.29
N CYS A 706 -0.92 -28.28 26.36
CA CYS A 706 -1.50 -28.55 25.05
C CYS A 706 -2.78 -29.40 25.12
N CYS A 707 -3.07 -30.10 26.23
CA CYS A 707 -4.31 -30.87 26.40
C CYS A 707 -5.54 -29.97 26.61
N LYS A 708 -5.33 -28.68 26.89
CA LYS A 708 -6.39 -27.66 27.01
C LYS A 708 -6.55 -26.83 25.73
N THR A 709 -5.74 -27.04 24.71
CA THR A 709 -5.91 -26.46 23.36
C THR A 709 -7.02 -27.18 22.57
N ILE A 710 -7.21 -26.86 21.28
CA ILE A 710 -7.99 -27.68 20.34
C ILE A 710 -7.07 -28.05 19.17
N ASN A 711 -6.76 -29.34 19.02
CA ASN A 711 -5.80 -29.86 18.03
C ASN A 711 -4.41 -29.18 18.07
N GLY A 712 -3.95 -28.81 19.27
CA GLY A 712 -2.71 -28.06 19.47
C GLY A 712 -2.83 -26.54 19.25
N TRP A 713 -3.98 -26.04 18.79
CA TRP A 713 -4.23 -24.64 18.51
C TRP A 713 -4.98 -23.93 19.64
N PHE A 714 -4.59 -22.69 19.92
CA PHE A 714 -5.26 -21.79 20.86
C PHE A 714 -5.19 -20.35 20.37
N GLU A 715 -6.05 -19.49 20.89
CA GLU A 715 -6.15 -18.09 20.50
C GLU A 715 -5.31 -17.22 21.43
N VAL A 716 -4.72 -16.16 20.87
CA VAL A 716 -4.13 -15.04 21.64
C VAL A 716 -4.53 -13.69 21.04
N LYS A 717 -4.59 -12.68 21.91
CA LYS A 717 -4.78 -11.28 21.55
C LYS A 717 -3.88 -10.38 22.39
N ALA A 718 -3.17 -9.47 21.75
CA ALA A 718 -2.27 -8.52 22.39
C ALA A 718 -2.97 -7.26 22.91
N TYR A 719 -2.42 -6.70 23.98
CA TYR A 719 -2.84 -5.46 24.62
C TYR A 719 -1.60 -4.66 25.04
N VAL A 720 -1.49 -3.40 24.62
CA VAL A 720 -0.41 -2.49 24.99
C VAL A 720 -0.87 -1.59 26.14
N GLY A 721 -0.16 -1.60 27.26
CA GLY A 721 -0.53 -0.88 28.48
C GLY A 721 0.43 0.23 28.90
N TYR A 722 -0.14 1.39 29.23
CA TYR A 722 0.39 2.42 30.14
C TYR A 722 1.25 3.60 29.60
N HIS A 723 0.83 4.22 28.50
CA HIS A 723 0.55 5.67 28.52
C HIS A 723 -0.86 5.91 27.96
N ASP A 724 -1.49 7.05 28.29
CA ASP A 724 -2.80 7.57 27.80
C ASP A 724 -3.84 6.54 27.29
N ASN A 725 -4.25 5.65 28.20
CA ASN A 725 -5.15 4.51 27.97
C ASN A 725 -4.56 3.41 27.07
N GLY A 726 -4.35 2.23 27.66
CA GLY A 726 -3.84 1.08 26.91
C GLY A 726 -4.85 0.53 25.91
N SER A 727 -4.36 0.11 24.75
CA SER A 727 -5.14 -0.35 23.61
C SER A 727 -5.13 -1.88 23.47
N TRP A 728 -6.26 -2.44 23.06
CA TRP A 728 -6.30 -3.76 22.43
C TRP A 728 -5.86 -3.64 20.98
N GLU A 729 -5.25 -4.70 20.43
CA GLU A 729 -5.18 -4.80 18.98
C GLU A 729 -6.56 -5.01 18.35
N SER A 730 -6.64 -4.67 17.07
CA SER A 730 -7.82 -4.81 16.22
C SER A 730 -8.24 -6.27 16.05
N ASN A 731 -9.45 -6.49 15.53
CA ASN A 731 -9.86 -7.81 15.08
C ASN A 731 -9.13 -8.16 13.78
N ILE A 732 -8.43 -9.30 13.78
CA ILE A 732 -7.63 -9.78 12.63
C ILE A 732 -8.21 -11.10 12.13
N PHE A 733 -8.17 -11.35 10.82
CA PHE A 733 -8.72 -12.58 10.23
C PHE A 733 -7.62 -13.43 9.61
N GLN A 734 -7.35 -14.58 10.22
CA GLN A 734 -6.29 -15.51 9.84
C GLN A 734 -6.76 -16.70 8.98
N GLY A 735 -8.06 -16.91 8.85
CA GLY A 735 -8.66 -18.00 8.08
C GLY A 735 -8.33 -19.40 8.63
N PHE A 736 -8.58 -20.42 7.79
CA PHE A 736 -8.47 -21.83 8.18
C PHE A 736 -7.06 -22.43 8.11
N ASN A 737 -6.12 -21.87 7.34
CA ASN A 737 -4.74 -22.38 7.22
C ASN A 737 -3.72 -21.26 7.49
N PRO A 738 -3.67 -20.67 8.70
CA PRO A 738 -2.73 -19.62 9.02
C PRO A 738 -1.30 -20.13 9.25
N CYS A 739 -0.39 -19.18 9.44
CA CYS A 739 0.98 -19.36 9.93
C CYS A 739 1.75 -20.53 9.30
N ASN A 740 2.23 -20.30 8.07
CA ASN A 740 2.87 -21.27 7.16
C ASN A 740 1.93 -22.31 6.51
N GLY A 741 0.65 -22.38 6.89
CA GLY A 741 -0.43 -22.93 6.07
C GLY A 741 -0.45 -24.46 5.86
N THR A 742 0.42 -25.21 6.54
CA THR A 742 0.51 -26.68 6.46
C THR A 742 -0.50 -27.42 7.33
N GLU A 743 -1.05 -26.76 8.36
CA GLU A 743 -2.05 -27.34 9.26
C GLU A 743 -3.30 -26.48 9.33
N ARG A 744 -4.48 -27.12 9.36
CA ARG A 744 -5.76 -26.43 9.47
C ARG A 744 -6.08 -26.07 10.92
N THR A 745 -6.63 -24.89 11.15
CA THR A 745 -7.18 -24.44 12.45
C THR A 745 -8.61 -24.95 12.68
N PRO A 746 -9.06 -25.05 13.95
CA PRO A 746 -10.36 -25.65 14.26
C PRO A 746 -11.58 -24.83 13.80
N TYR A 747 -11.47 -23.50 13.75
CA TYR A 747 -12.54 -22.57 13.35
C TYR A 747 -11.97 -21.19 12.96
N GLU A 748 -12.82 -20.35 12.39
CA GLU A 748 -12.54 -18.93 12.16
C GLU A 748 -12.79 -18.12 13.44
N ASN A 749 -11.91 -17.16 13.74
CA ASN A 749 -12.07 -16.19 14.83
C ASN A 749 -11.45 -14.84 14.44
N VAL A 750 -11.34 -13.92 15.41
CA VAL A 750 -10.87 -12.53 15.24
C VAL A 750 -9.55 -12.23 15.97
N ASN A 751 -8.82 -13.31 16.30
CA ASN A 751 -7.64 -13.35 17.17
C ASN A 751 -6.49 -14.06 16.43
N HIS A 752 -5.29 -14.05 17.01
CA HIS A 752 -4.16 -14.80 16.46
C HIS A 752 -4.23 -16.27 16.88
N TRP A 753 -4.05 -17.18 15.90
CA TRP A 753 -3.92 -18.61 16.13
C TRP A 753 -2.48 -18.98 16.51
N ALA A 754 -2.26 -19.31 17.78
CA ALA A 754 -1.01 -19.84 18.29
C ALA A 754 -1.03 -21.38 18.37
N LYS A 755 0.10 -22.00 18.04
CA LYS A 755 0.33 -23.44 18.09
C LYS A 755 1.19 -23.81 19.30
N CYS A 756 0.67 -24.73 20.11
CA CYS A 756 1.34 -25.24 21.31
C CYS A 756 2.54 -26.13 20.96
N GLY A 757 3.68 -25.89 21.60
CA GLY A 757 4.96 -26.55 21.27
C GLY A 757 5.74 -25.91 20.12
N MET A 758 5.33 -24.73 19.63
CA MET A 758 6.01 -23.99 18.56
C MET A 758 6.51 -22.63 19.05
N MET A 759 7.38 -22.00 18.26
CA MET A 759 7.57 -20.56 18.25
C MET A 759 6.56 -19.95 17.27
N ASN A 760 5.75 -19.02 17.76
CA ASN A 760 4.70 -18.32 17.02
C ASN A 760 5.12 -16.86 16.86
N VAL A 761 4.99 -16.31 15.66
CA VAL A 761 5.38 -14.92 15.36
C VAL A 761 4.18 -14.21 14.73
N PHE A 762 3.82 -13.09 15.34
CA PHE A 762 2.67 -12.24 15.02
C PHE A 762 3.12 -10.78 14.87
N HIS A 763 2.32 -9.99 14.18
CA HIS A 763 2.50 -8.54 14.05
C HIS A 763 1.21 -7.87 14.52
N PHE A 764 1.32 -6.95 15.47
CA PHE A 764 0.17 -6.31 16.13
C PHE A 764 -0.76 -5.66 15.09
N ASN A 765 -2.07 -5.84 15.24
CA ASN A 765 -3.12 -5.44 14.27
C ASN A 765 -3.13 -6.14 12.89
N GLN A 766 -2.28 -7.15 12.60
CA GLN A 766 -2.15 -7.71 11.24
C GLN A 766 -2.44 -9.22 11.16
N SER A 767 -3.10 -9.67 10.09
CA SER A 767 -3.35 -11.12 9.89
C SER A 767 -2.10 -12.00 9.69
N PRO A 768 -1.03 -11.59 8.97
CA PRO A 768 0.13 -12.45 8.73
C PRO A 768 0.81 -12.97 10.00
N CYS A 769 1.31 -14.19 9.92
CA CYS A 769 1.99 -14.88 11.03
C CYS A 769 2.88 -16.01 10.52
N GLN A 770 3.78 -16.48 11.39
CA GLN A 770 4.72 -17.57 11.09
C GLN A 770 4.82 -18.53 12.29
N THR A 771 5.03 -19.82 12.01
CA THR A 771 5.27 -20.85 13.04
C THR A 771 6.61 -21.55 12.78
N TYR A 772 7.40 -21.73 13.83
CA TYR A 772 8.71 -22.40 13.77
C TYR A 772 8.80 -23.50 14.82
N SER A 773 9.43 -24.62 14.44
CA SER A 773 9.76 -25.69 15.39
C SER A 773 10.78 -25.17 16.40
N LEU A 774 10.50 -25.37 17.70
CA LEU A 774 11.49 -25.18 18.76
C LEU A 774 12.50 -26.34 18.71
N LYS A 775 13.66 -26.10 18.12
CA LYS A 775 14.82 -26.99 18.08
C LYS A 775 16.01 -26.34 18.78
#